data_AF-A0AAD5D4U2-F1
#
_entry.id   AF-A0AAD5D4U2-F1
#
_cell.length_a   1.000
_cell.length_b   1.000
_cell.length_c   1.000
_cell.angle_alpha   90.00
_cell.angle_beta   90.00
_cell.angle_gamma   90.00
#
_symmetry.space_group_name_H-M   'P 1'
#
loop_
_entity.id
_entity.type
_entity.pdbx_description
1 polymer ?
#
loop_
_entity_poly.entity_id
_entity_poly.type
_entity_poly.pdbx_seq_one_letter_code
_entity_poly.pdbx_strand_id
1 'polypeptide(L)'
;KEVGFIEEIVYDINRRLGVPLCNSLPLLVGIYTLVNSIKAALLKVNDVSTYTSMIENALASKMLFIVLDDIQCLDQLDALLGNKGLHPGSKIIITTKDASLIERSALFDPQVQPKHTKILLNGLCEAESLELLCIHAFKSQKPKEGYKEVLEKLVKYCDGHPLALEVLGKSLRKCEDIDEWEYYIKALKNEPHSRIKKALQMSFDSLQFGNDKDLFKHIACFFVGMDKDLTETILNSCDIMTRCGIKNLIDRCLLRIGPDNKLMMPQLVQEMGRDLVRQESPYKPRKRSRLWCHEESFKVLKHHKLVGSCSIGRRLLGSLKVLDLSFCEKLCSLGGFFELPALERLIVRSCISLIEVCESIEQCVELVYIDLSCCYKLKNPPISIGKLKKVRTLLLDGCNFCESESEMWDTNSSDTSINSQTSSSTIIDAVPSDLKFFVTFFPTSLIVLSLANNNLSNESFPRDFSSLSMLEELCLDENPIVSMPSCVRSLPRLKILSMKYCEMIISIEHPPHTLKVLTVGHRNSSLQKIKFVAKMSPLNIDGPWKLLSPSSYEIDGMVKIQPLASVEEKVLHNLGWRNLEFIKVKHLETCTFGASDKSQTKMYYEFGIFSTMYHDDKGMPNWIRCRSMGPSISFTIPSYPEKLQGLNFCCMETMRQFSYDTFVLPKIEISNITRNHTWIYNHYIDKVKVGGKYLTLLSHWMFGPNEMAAGDQITIIVTQRYYNEQLTKICGVNVVYDDGKIEEEEDDVLGYYKSWNHIIGGDLSAFQYTTREYFLSNMHFFDGSRYKEKEVSFQAFSQKKSRRLGHAS
;
A
#
# COMPACT_ATOMS: atom_id res chain seq x y z
N LYS A 1 48.69 -7.32 -33.76
CA LYS A 1 49.50 -6.14 -33.35
C LYS A 1 48.63 -5.02 -32.77
N GLU A 2 47.45 -4.73 -33.32
CA GLU A 2 46.54 -3.67 -32.82
C GLU A 2 45.79 -4.03 -31.51
N VAL A 3 45.43 -5.31 -31.33
CA VAL A 3 44.82 -5.83 -30.08
C VAL A 3 45.78 -5.71 -28.88
N GLY A 4 47.05 -6.06 -29.06
CA GLY A 4 48.05 -6.05 -27.98
C GLY A 4 48.35 -4.65 -27.40
N PHE A 5 48.11 -3.57 -28.15
CA PHE A 5 48.35 -2.21 -27.66
C PHE A 5 47.19 -1.66 -26.83
N ILE A 6 45.95 -2.02 -27.19
CA ILE A 6 44.77 -1.69 -26.38
C ILE A 6 44.80 -2.49 -25.07
N GLU A 7 45.24 -3.75 -25.14
CA GLU A 7 45.49 -4.58 -23.95
C GLU A 7 46.52 -3.95 -23.00
N GLU A 8 47.58 -3.30 -23.53
CA GLU A 8 48.62 -2.64 -22.72
C GLU A 8 48.11 -1.37 -22.01
N ILE A 9 47.26 -0.58 -22.66
CA ILE A 9 46.62 0.60 -22.05
C ILE A 9 45.61 0.19 -20.97
N VAL A 10 44.77 -0.81 -21.27
CA VAL A 10 43.82 -1.37 -20.30
C VAL A 10 44.57 -1.97 -19.11
N TYR A 11 45.69 -2.66 -19.35
CA TYR A 11 46.56 -3.22 -18.32
C TYR A 11 47.17 -2.13 -17.42
N ASP A 12 47.65 -1.01 -17.98
CA ASP A 12 48.24 0.07 -17.18
C ASP A 12 47.20 0.89 -16.40
N ILE A 13 45.99 1.10 -16.96
CA ILE A 13 44.84 1.68 -16.24
C ILE A 13 44.43 0.76 -15.08
N ASN A 14 44.32 -0.55 -15.32
CA ASN A 14 44.01 -1.55 -14.29
C ASN A 14 45.04 -1.58 -13.16
N ARG A 15 46.33 -1.49 -13.51
CA ARG A 15 47.44 -1.44 -12.55
C ARG A 15 47.36 -0.23 -11.62
N ARG A 16 46.85 0.92 -12.11
CA ARG A 16 46.83 2.19 -11.37
C ARG A 16 45.54 2.46 -10.62
N LEU A 17 44.39 2.01 -11.13
CA LEU A 17 43.11 2.12 -10.44
C LEU A 17 42.95 1.11 -9.29
N GLY A 18 43.78 0.06 -9.25
CA GLY A 18 43.69 -1.00 -8.24
C GLY A 18 42.46 -1.91 -8.38
N VAL A 19 41.66 -1.72 -9.44
CA VAL A 19 40.46 -2.50 -9.77
C VAL A 19 40.55 -2.96 -11.22
N PRO A 20 40.44 -4.26 -11.53
CA PRO A 20 40.57 -4.75 -12.90
C PRO A 20 39.32 -4.45 -13.75
N LEU A 21 39.50 -3.83 -14.92
CA LEU A 21 38.60 -3.89 -16.07
C LEU A 21 38.60 -5.35 -16.56
N CYS A 22 37.71 -6.18 -16.04
CA CYS A 22 37.62 -7.59 -16.40
C CYS A 22 36.83 -7.80 -17.70
N ASN A 23 37.39 -8.60 -18.62
CA ASN A 23 36.76 -9.16 -19.82
C ASN A 23 36.19 -8.19 -20.89
N SER A 24 36.45 -6.88 -20.81
CA SER A 24 36.18 -5.97 -21.91
C SER A 24 37.16 -6.21 -23.06
N LEU A 25 36.89 -7.23 -23.88
CA LEU A 25 37.49 -7.35 -25.21
C LEU A 25 36.87 -6.21 -26.02
N PRO A 26 37.57 -5.08 -26.26
CA PRO A 26 36.85 -3.88 -26.65
C PRO A 26 36.48 -4.01 -28.12
N LEU A 27 35.18 -4.10 -28.40
CA LEU A 27 34.63 -3.60 -29.67
C LEU A 27 34.72 -2.06 -29.66
N LEU A 28 35.95 -1.54 -29.57
CA LEU A 28 36.27 -0.12 -29.72
C LEU A 28 36.32 0.24 -31.20
N VAL A 29 35.19 0.08 -31.88
CA VAL A 29 35.04 0.55 -33.27
C VAL A 29 34.82 2.06 -33.24
N GLY A 30 35.93 2.80 -33.27
CA GLY A 30 35.93 4.27 -33.28
C GLY A 30 37.22 4.92 -32.78
N ILE A 31 38.04 4.18 -32.03
CA ILE A 31 39.28 4.71 -31.42
C ILE A 31 40.52 4.46 -32.31
N TYR A 32 40.39 4.06 -33.59
CA TYR A 32 41.59 3.96 -34.45
C TYR A 32 42.27 5.32 -34.65
N THR A 33 41.49 6.37 -34.86
CA THR A 33 42.00 7.75 -35.00
C THR A 33 42.35 8.40 -33.67
N LEU A 34 41.71 7.99 -32.57
CA LEU A 34 41.96 8.51 -31.22
C LEU A 34 43.21 7.86 -30.59
N VAL A 35 43.34 6.52 -30.64
CA VAL A 35 44.52 5.77 -30.17
C VAL A 35 45.77 6.24 -30.90
N ASN A 36 45.71 6.42 -32.23
CA ASN A 36 46.87 6.89 -33.00
C ASN A 36 47.27 8.35 -32.68
N SER A 37 46.33 9.22 -32.30
CA SER A 37 46.66 10.58 -31.84
C SER A 37 47.24 10.63 -30.42
N ILE A 38 46.91 9.66 -29.56
CA ILE A 38 47.41 9.58 -28.18
C ILE A 38 48.72 8.75 -28.11
N LYS A 39 49.00 7.93 -29.12
CA LYS A 39 50.18 7.04 -29.26
C LYS A 39 51.53 7.72 -28.98
N ALA A 40 51.70 8.98 -29.39
CA ALA A 40 52.93 9.73 -29.18
C ALA A 40 53.11 10.27 -27.74
N ALA A 41 52.00 10.40 -26.99
CA ALA A 41 51.99 10.93 -25.63
C ALA A 41 51.96 9.83 -24.54
N LEU A 42 51.35 8.67 -24.84
CA LEU A 42 51.27 7.49 -23.95
C LEU A 42 52.64 6.95 -23.51
N LEU A 43 53.68 7.13 -24.33
CA LEU A 43 55.03 6.63 -24.05
C LEU A 43 55.82 7.48 -23.02
N LYS A 44 55.25 8.56 -22.47
CA LYS A 44 55.98 9.53 -21.64
C LYS A 44 55.36 9.90 -20.27
N VAL A 45 54.16 9.44 -19.92
CA VAL A 45 53.45 9.99 -18.74
C VAL A 45 52.82 8.92 -17.83
N ASN A 46 53.01 9.06 -16.52
CA ASN A 46 52.61 8.10 -15.48
C ASN A 46 51.43 8.55 -14.58
N ASP A 47 50.54 9.42 -15.05
CA ASP A 47 49.44 9.98 -14.23
C ASP A 47 48.04 9.86 -14.90
N VAL A 48 47.06 9.36 -14.14
CA VAL A 48 45.67 9.11 -14.59
C VAL A 48 44.96 10.42 -14.95
N SER A 49 45.18 11.49 -14.18
CA SER A 49 44.51 12.78 -14.42
C SER A 49 44.90 13.41 -15.76
N THR A 50 46.17 13.22 -16.14
CA THR A 50 46.68 13.66 -17.44
C THR A 50 46.03 12.88 -18.59
N TYR A 51 45.85 11.57 -18.45
CA TYR A 51 45.16 10.74 -19.45
C TYR A 51 43.69 11.11 -19.62
N THR A 52 42.96 11.25 -18.51
CA THR A 52 41.57 11.69 -18.52
C THR A 52 41.44 13.03 -19.25
N SER A 53 42.34 13.98 -18.98
CA SER A 53 42.37 15.27 -19.67
C SER A 53 42.58 15.17 -21.18
N MET A 54 43.40 14.23 -21.65
CA MET A 54 43.63 14.00 -23.08
C MET A 54 42.40 13.39 -23.76
N ILE A 55 41.76 12.43 -23.09
CA ILE A 55 40.54 11.78 -23.57
C ILE A 55 39.41 12.81 -23.66
N GLU A 56 39.19 13.59 -22.61
CA GLU A 56 38.24 14.71 -22.56
C GLU A 56 38.39 15.67 -23.74
N ASN A 57 39.62 16.13 -24.01
CA ASN A 57 39.88 17.07 -25.10
C ASN A 57 39.53 16.47 -26.46
N ALA A 58 39.71 15.16 -26.61
CA ALA A 58 39.38 14.48 -27.85
C ALA A 58 37.88 14.16 -28.00
N LEU A 59 37.22 13.82 -26.89
CA LEU A 59 35.75 13.67 -26.82
C LEU A 59 35.03 14.98 -27.15
N ALA A 60 35.59 16.11 -26.73
CA ALA A 60 35.05 17.44 -27.00
C ALA A 60 35.29 17.93 -28.44
N SER A 61 36.39 17.51 -29.08
CA SER A 61 36.81 18.03 -30.40
C SER A 61 36.42 17.17 -31.60
N LYS A 62 36.01 15.91 -31.40
CA LYS A 62 35.69 14.97 -32.47
C LYS A 62 34.33 14.32 -32.28
N MET A 63 33.57 14.18 -33.37
CA MET A 63 32.35 13.38 -33.40
C MET A 63 32.71 11.88 -33.35
N LEU A 64 32.25 11.17 -32.32
CA LEU A 64 32.64 9.80 -32.01
C LEU A 64 31.43 8.91 -31.69
N PHE A 65 31.55 7.62 -32.01
CA PHE A 65 30.65 6.56 -31.54
C PHE A 65 31.44 5.64 -30.59
N ILE A 66 31.01 5.52 -29.32
CA ILE A 66 31.75 4.80 -28.27
C ILE A 66 30.83 3.80 -27.58
N VAL A 67 31.33 2.59 -27.32
CA VAL A 67 30.66 1.59 -26.48
C VAL A 67 31.58 1.28 -25.30
N LEU A 68 31.09 1.53 -24.08
CA LEU A 68 31.74 1.23 -22.82
C LEU A 68 31.02 0.04 -22.18
N ASP A 69 31.63 -1.13 -22.26
CA ASP A 69 31.03 -2.39 -21.80
C ASP A 69 31.46 -2.75 -20.36
N ASP A 70 30.51 -3.22 -19.55
CA ASP A 70 30.66 -3.68 -18.15
C ASP A 70 31.36 -2.69 -17.21
N ILE A 71 30.93 -1.43 -17.21
CA ILE A 71 31.44 -0.43 -16.24
C ILE A 71 30.93 -0.75 -14.84
N GLN A 72 31.84 -0.93 -13.87
CA GLN A 72 31.51 -1.45 -12.53
C GLN A 72 31.53 -0.39 -11.42
N CYS A 73 32.30 0.69 -11.60
CA CYS A 73 32.43 1.77 -10.62
C CYS A 73 32.51 3.16 -11.25
N LEU A 74 32.36 4.18 -10.41
CA LEU A 74 32.36 5.58 -10.82
C LEU A 74 33.74 6.02 -11.33
N ASP A 75 34.81 5.58 -10.67
CA ASP A 75 36.18 5.95 -11.04
C ASP A 75 36.54 5.49 -12.46
N GLN A 76 36.05 4.31 -12.88
CA GLN A 76 36.21 3.84 -14.26
C GLN A 76 35.48 4.75 -15.25
N LEU A 77 34.25 5.14 -14.92
CA LEU A 77 33.43 5.97 -15.80
C LEU A 77 34.01 7.38 -15.95
N ASP A 78 34.39 8.00 -14.84
CA ASP A 78 34.97 9.34 -14.82
C ASP A 78 36.37 9.36 -15.45
N ALA A 79 37.17 8.31 -15.29
CA ALA A 79 38.46 8.22 -15.99
C ALA A 79 38.32 8.15 -17.52
N LEU A 80 37.25 7.52 -18.01
CA LEU A 80 37.00 7.28 -19.45
C LEU A 80 36.24 8.41 -20.15
N LEU A 81 35.43 9.16 -19.41
CA LEU A 81 34.59 10.22 -19.98
C LEU A 81 34.97 11.63 -19.50
N GLY A 82 35.50 11.75 -18.28
CA GLY A 82 35.83 13.01 -17.65
C GLY A 82 34.62 13.95 -17.50
N ASN A 83 34.87 15.26 -17.41
CA ASN A 83 33.83 16.27 -17.15
C ASN A 83 33.72 17.39 -18.21
N LYS A 84 34.62 17.45 -19.20
CA LYS A 84 34.62 18.53 -20.22
C LYS A 84 33.49 18.48 -21.25
N GLY A 85 32.73 17.39 -21.27
CA GLY A 85 31.62 17.21 -22.21
C GLY A 85 32.00 16.59 -23.56
N LEU A 86 31.01 16.47 -24.44
CA LEU A 86 31.08 15.70 -25.68
C LEU A 86 30.84 16.60 -26.90
N HIS A 87 31.52 16.33 -28.02
CA HIS A 87 31.24 16.98 -29.29
C HIS A 87 29.77 16.80 -29.69
N PRO A 88 29.07 17.86 -30.16
CA PRO A 88 27.70 17.74 -30.66
C PRO A 88 27.59 16.70 -31.79
N GLY A 89 26.79 15.65 -31.57
CA GLY A 89 26.61 14.54 -32.53
C GLY A 89 27.31 13.23 -32.15
N SER A 90 28.17 13.23 -31.13
CA SER A 90 28.73 12.00 -30.57
C SER A 90 27.64 11.13 -29.93
N LYS A 91 27.82 9.81 -29.98
CA LYS A 91 26.91 8.82 -29.38
C LYS A 91 27.72 7.85 -28.52
N ILE A 92 27.29 7.66 -27.27
CA ILE A 92 27.94 6.75 -26.32
C ILE A 92 26.92 5.75 -25.81
N ILE A 93 27.29 4.47 -25.81
CA ILE A 93 26.53 3.39 -25.17
C ILE A 93 27.33 2.91 -23.97
N ILE A 94 26.72 2.86 -22.81
CA ILE A 94 27.33 2.37 -21.57
C ILE A 94 26.51 1.18 -21.10
N THR A 95 27.14 0.03 -20.89
CA THR A 95 26.52 -1.11 -20.22
C THR A 95 27.07 -1.18 -18.79
N THR A 96 26.18 -1.39 -17.83
CA THR A 96 26.53 -1.49 -16.41
C THR A 96 25.49 -2.31 -15.67
N LYS A 97 25.91 -2.87 -14.53
CA LYS A 97 25.03 -3.52 -13.54
C LYS A 97 24.70 -2.59 -12.37
N ASP A 98 25.16 -1.33 -12.41
CA ASP A 98 24.94 -0.32 -11.38
C ASP A 98 24.23 0.91 -11.99
N ALA A 99 22.93 0.99 -11.76
CA ALA A 99 22.08 2.05 -12.28
C ALA A 99 22.42 3.44 -11.69
N SER A 100 23.13 3.48 -10.54
CA SER A 100 23.48 4.73 -9.85
C SER A 100 24.66 5.47 -10.50
N LEU A 101 25.48 4.79 -11.32
CA LEU A 101 26.71 5.38 -11.89
C LEU A 101 26.42 6.62 -12.76
N ILE A 102 25.32 6.59 -13.50
CA ILE A 102 24.93 7.69 -14.39
C ILE A 102 24.56 8.95 -13.58
N GLU A 103 23.89 8.80 -12.44
CA GLU A 103 23.49 9.92 -11.58
C GLU A 103 24.67 10.55 -10.83
N ARG A 104 25.77 9.79 -10.69
CA ARG A 104 26.93 10.19 -9.90
C ARG A 104 28.10 10.68 -10.76
N SER A 105 28.08 10.43 -12.07
CA SER A 105 29.19 10.79 -12.95
C SER A 105 29.28 12.29 -13.19
N ALA A 106 30.52 12.80 -13.16
CA ALA A 106 30.83 14.20 -13.37
C ALA A 106 30.38 14.73 -14.74
N LEU A 107 30.22 13.85 -15.73
CA LEU A 107 29.71 14.20 -17.07
C LEU A 107 28.24 14.68 -17.07
N PHE A 108 27.47 14.35 -16.02
CA PHE A 108 26.08 14.75 -15.86
C PHE A 108 25.87 15.87 -14.83
N ASP A 109 26.95 16.54 -14.41
CA ASP A 109 26.90 17.76 -13.61
C ASP A 109 26.11 18.87 -14.36
N PRO A 110 25.29 19.70 -13.68
CA PRO A 110 24.42 20.73 -14.26
C PRO A 110 24.99 21.65 -15.35
N GLN A 111 26.31 21.75 -15.53
CA GLN A 111 26.92 22.62 -16.55
C GLN A 111 26.89 22.07 -17.99
N VAL A 112 26.84 20.74 -18.19
CA VAL A 112 27.04 20.13 -19.53
C VAL A 112 25.80 19.36 -20.03
N GLN A 113 25.03 18.73 -19.11
CA GLN A 113 23.80 17.93 -19.35
C GLN A 113 23.61 17.34 -20.77
N PRO A 114 24.41 16.34 -21.17
CA PRO A 114 24.18 15.66 -22.43
C PRO A 114 22.86 14.89 -22.41
N LYS A 115 22.13 14.93 -23.53
CA LYS A 115 20.89 14.13 -23.70
C LYS A 115 21.23 12.65 -23.56
N HIS A 116 20.55 11.97 -22.64
CA HIS A 116 20.74 10.54 -22.42
C HIS A 116 19.41 9.82 -22.20
N THR A 117 19.42 8.51 -22.36
CA THR A 117 18.26 7.63 -22.11
C THR A 117 18.77 6.37 -21.42
N LYS A 118 18.15 6.02 -20.29
CA LYS A 118 18.44 4.77 -19.58
C LYS A 118 17.55 3.66 -20.16
N ILE A 119 18.15 2.53 -20.53
CA ILE A 119 17.44 1.35 -21.03
C ILE A 119 17.70 0.20 -20.05
N LEU A 120 16.66 -0.21 -19.31
CA LEU A 120 16.71 -1.40 -18.46
C LEU A 120 16.45 -2.63 -19.35
N LEU A 121 17.41 -3.56 -19.38
CA LEU A 121 17.25 -4.81 -20.11
C LEU A 121 16.39 -5.79 -19.29
N ASN A 122 15.34 -6.31 -19.93
CA ASN A 122 14.46 -7.32 -19.36
C ASN A 122 14.87 -8.72 -19.83
N GLY A 123 14.43 -9.75 -19.10
CA GLY A 123 14.55 -11.13 -19.53
C GLY A 123 13.72 -11.42 -20.79
N LEU A 124 14.06 -12.51 -21.47
CA LEU A 124 13.32 -13.01 -22.62
C LEU A 124 11.88 -13.39 -22.22
N CYS A 125 10.93 -13.23 -23.15
CA CYS A 125 9.58 -13.74 -22.91
C CYS A 125 9.58 -15.27 -22.87
N GLU A 126 8.47 -15.88 -22.42
CA GLU A 126 8.36 -17.33 -22.28
C GLU A 126 8.60 -18.08 -23.60
N ALA A 127 8.07 -17.55 -24.72
CA ALA A 127 8.23 -18.13 -26.05
C ALA A 127 9.69 -18.09 -26.53
N GLU A 128 10.34 -16.93 -26.42
CA GLU A 128 11.77 -16.76 -26.78
C GLU A 128 12.68 -17.58 -25.87
N SER A 129 12.34 -17.69 -24.58
CA SER A 129 13.07 -18.50 -23.61
C SER A 129 13.02 -19.98 -23.97
N LEU A 130 11.83 -20.46 -24.34
CA LEU A 130 11.63 -21.84 -24.77
C LEU A 130 12.41 -22.13 -26.06
N GLU A 131 12.36 -21.21 -27.03
CA GLU A 131 13.11 -21.34 -28.28
C GLU A 131 14.62 -21.43 -28.01
N LEU A 132 15.17 -20.49 -27.21
CA LEU A 132 16.59 -20.47 -26.87
C LEU A 132 17.02 -21.75 -26.13
N LEU A 133 16.21 -22.21 -25.17
CA LEU A 133 16.46 -23.46 -24.46
C LEU A 133 16.49 -24.66 -25.41
N CYS A 134 15.53 -24.74 -26.34
CA CYS A 134 15.47 -25.82 -27.34
C CYS A 134 16.68 -25.79 -28.28
N ILE A 135 17.14 -24.60 -28.70
CA ILE A 135 18.33 -24.45 -29.55
C ILE A 135 19.56 -25.04 -28.84
N HIS A 136 19.69 -24.80 -27.54
CA HIS A 136 20.85 -25.28 -26.78
C HIS A 136 20.74 -26.76 -26.37
N ALA A 137 19.54 -27.23 -26.00
CA ALA A 137 19.29 -28.60 -25.59
C ALA A 137 19.21 -29.59 -26.78
N PHE A 138 18.44 -29.26 -27.81
CA PHE A 138 18.10 -30.17 -28.91
C PHE A 138 18.71 -29.79 -30.26
N LYS A 139 19.35 -28.61 -30.38
CA LYS A 139 19.78 -28.04 -31.68
C LYS A 139 18.61 -27.80 -32.65
N SER A 140 17.43 -27.51 -32.09
CA SER A 140 16.19 -27.25 -32.81
C SER A 140 15.48 -26.08 -32.16
N GLN A 141 14.71 -25.30 -32.92
CA GLN A 141 13.84 -24.25 -32.36
C GLN A 141 12.59 -24.83 -31.69
N LYS A 142 12.25 -26.09 -31.98
CA LYS A 142 11.05 -26.75 -31.47
C LYS A 142 11.39 -27.76 -30.38
N PRO A 143 10.52 -27.90 -29.36
CA PRO A 143 10.66 -28.92 -28.33
C PRO A 143 10.55 -30.32 -28.94
N LYS A 144 11.30 -31.28 -28.38
CA LYS A 144 11.13 -32.70 -28.67
C LYS A 144 9.82 -33.21 -28.04
N GLU A 145 9.14 -34.12 -28.72
CA GLU A 145 7.91 -34.73 -28.22
C GLU A 145 8.15 -35.43 -26.87
N GLY A 146 7.26 -35.21 -25.91
CA GLY A 146 7.39 -35.68 -24.52
C GLY A 146 8.14 -34.74 -23.56
N TYR A 147 8.92 -33.75 -24.03
CA TYR A 147 9.76 -32.89 -23.17
C TYR A 147 9.10 -31.58 -22.73
N LYS A 148 7.84 -31.35 -23.10
CA LYS A 148 7.16 -30.05 -22.91
C LYS A 148 7.13 -29.61 -21.44
N GLU A 149 6.69 -30.49 -20.54
CA GLU A 149 6.56 -30.15 -19.11
C GLU A 149 7.91 -29.83 -18.45
N VAL A 150 8.96 -30.59 -18.75
CA VAL A 150 10.30 -30.33 -18.20
C VAL A 150 10.91 -29.04 -18.73
N LEU A 151 10.63 -28.69 -20.00
CA LEU A 151 11.06 -27.42 -20.57
C LEU A 151 10.33 -26.23 -19.92
N GLU A 152 9.02 -26.33 -19.70
CA GLU A 152 8.24 -25.31 -19.00
C GLU A 152 8.77 -25.09 -17.56
N LYS A 153 9.08 -26.18 -16.83
CA LYS A 153 9.72 -26.10 -15.50
C LYS A 153 11.07 -25.37 -15.54
N LEU A 154 11.90 -25.64 -16.56
CA LEU A 154 13.22 -24.99 -16.75
C LEU A 154 13.13 -23.53 -17.17
N VAL A 155 12.24 -23.21 -18.11
CA VAL A 155 11.99 -21.83 -18.55
C VAL A 155 11.53 -20.99 -17.36
N LYS A 156 10.61 -21.52 -16.55
CA LYS A 156 10.16 -20.89 -15.30
C LYS A 156 11.30 -20.72 -14.28
N TYR A 157 12.20 -21.69 -14.15
CA TYR A 157 13.37 -21.57 -13.28
C TYR A 157 14.35 -20.49 -13.76
N CYS A 158 14.59 -20.40 -15.07
CA CYS A 158 15.51 -19.43 -15.65
C CYS A 158 14.94 -18.01 -15.69
N ASP A 159 13.62 -17.87 -15.66
CA ASP A 159 12.89 -16.60 -15.61
C ASP A 159 13.38 -15.60 -16.67
N GLY A 160 13.51 -16.09 -17.91
CA GLY A 160 13.93 -15.30 -19.06
C GLY A 160 15.43 -14.98 -19.14
N HIS A 161 16.28 -15.48 -18.23
CA HIS A 161 17.71 -15.16 -18.23
C HIS A 161 18.49 -15.92 -19.34
N PRO A 162 19.02 -15.24 -20.38
CA PRO A 162 19.59 -15.91 -21.57
C PRO A 162 20.77 -16.84 -21.25
N LEU A 163 21.72 -16.38 -20.42
CA LEU A 163 22.88 -17.19 -20.01
C LEU A 163 22.45 -18.47 -19.27
N ALA A 164 21.39 -18.42 -18.46
CA ALA A 164 20.92 -19.59 -17.72
C ALA A 164 20.31 -20.61 -18.67
N LEU A 165 19.45 -20.15 -19.59
CA LEU A 165 18.84 -20.99 -20.63
C LEU A 165 19.92 -21.67 -21.50
N GLU A 166 20.94 -20.91 -21.91
CA GLU A 166 22.07 -21.45 -22.68
C GLU A 166 22.85 -22.51 -21.89
N VAL A 167 23.25 -22.19 -20.66
CA VAL A 167 24.10 -23.08 -19.86
C VAL A 167 23.35 -24.36 -19.50
N LEU A 168 22.11 -24.25 -19.04
CA LEU A 168 21.32 -25.42 -18.66
C LEU A 168 20.94 -26.26 -19.88
N GLY A 169 20.54 -25.64 -20.99
CA GLY A 169 20.28 -26.35 -22.24
C GLY A 169 21.49 -27.15 -22.72
N LYS A 170 22.70 -26.56 -22.66
CA LYS A 170 23.94 -27.28 -23.00
C LYS A 170 24.25 -28.42 -22.04
N SER A 171 24.01 -28.26 -20.73
CA SER A 171 24.25 -29.30 -19.73
C SER A 171 23.33 -30.49 -19.91
N LEU A 172 22.06 -30.24 -20.23
CA LEU A 172 21.03 -31.25 -20.37
C LEU A 172 21.08 -32.03 -21.69
N ARG A 173 21.85 -31.56 -22.67
CA ARG A 173 22.09 -32.28 -23.93
C ARG A 173 22.71 -33.67 -23.73
N LYS A 174 23.38 -33.90 -22.60
CA LYS A 174 24.03 -35.17 -22.26
C LYS A 174 23.11 -36.15 -21.53
N CYS A 175 21.94 -35.71 -21.07
CA CYS A 175 20.98 -36.57 -20.38
C CYS A 175 20.24 -37.45 -21.38
N GLU A 176 20.03 -38.72 -21.01
CA GLU A 176 19.52 -39.75 -21.92
C GLU A 176 17.97 -39.79 -21.97
N ASP A 177 17.30 -39.41 -20.87
CA ASP A 177 15.84 -39.46 -20.74
C ASP A 177 15.23 -38.28 -19.95
N ILE A 178 13.89 -38.30 -19.81
CA ILE A 178 13.11 -37.25 -19.13
C ILE A 178 13.29 -37.32 -17.61
N ASP A 179 13.51 -38.51 -17.04
CA ASP A 179 13.65 -38.70 -15.60
C ASP A 179 14.96 -38.08 -15.09
N GLU A 180 16.04 -38.18 -15.87
CA GLU A 180 17.30 -37.47 -15.60
C GLU A 180 17.14 -35.95 -15.64
N TRP A 181 16.33 -35.43 -16.57
CA TRP A 181 16.00 -34.00 -16.62
C TRP A 181 15.23 -33.57 -15.37
N GLU A 182 14.22 -34.33 -14.96
CA GLU A 182 13.46 -34.03 -13.74
C GLU A 182 14.34 -34.03 -12.49
N TYR A 183 15.22 -35.04 -12.38
CA TYR A 183 16.20 -35.13 -11.30
C TYR A 183 17.14 -33.92 -11.29
N TYR A 184 17.69 -33.56 -12.45
CA TYR A 184 18.60 -32.42 -12.57
C TYR A 184 17.92 -31.09 -12.21
N ILE A 185 16.69 -30.87 -12.67
CA ILE A 185 15.89 -29.67 -12.32
C ILE A 185 15.63 -29.61 -10.81
N LYS A 186 15.35 -30.76 -10.18
CA LYS A 186 15.18 -30.84 -8.73
C LYS A 186 16.49 -30.53 -8.00
N ALA A 187 17.63 -30.99 -8.51
CA ALA A 187 18.94 -30.71 -7.94
C ALA A 187 19.33 -29.22 -8.05
N LEU A 188 19.00 -28.54 -9.15
CA LEU A 188 19.30 -27.11 -9.36
C LEU A 188 18.67 -26.16 -8.33
N LYS A 189 17.56 -26.55 -7.69
CA LYS A 189 16.93 -25.79 -6.60
C LYS A 189 17.73 -25.86 -5.29
N ASN A 190 18.53 -26.91 -5.13
CA ASN A 190 19.39 -27.11 -3.96
C ASN A 190 20.78 -26.56 -4.20
N GLU A 191 21.34 -26.82 -5.38
CA GLU A 191 22.68 -26.39 -5.76
C GLU A 191 22.62 -25.70 -7.15
N PRO A 192 22.55 -24.35 -7.18
CA PRO A 192 22.55 -23.61 -8.42
C PRO A 192 23.82 -23.87 -9.23
N HIS A 193 23.68 -23.95 -10.56
CA HIS A 193 24.81 -24.23 -11.43
C HIS A 193 25.93 -23.18 -11.29
N SER A 194 27.16 -23.63 -11.03
CA SER A 194 28.29 -22.78 -10.65
C SER A 194 28.59 -21.62 -11.60
N ARG A 195 28.46 -21.83 -12.93
CA ARG A 195 28.67 -20.77 -13.94
C ARG A 195 27.60 -19.67 -13.87
N ILE A 196 26.34 -20.05 -13.64
CA ILE A 196 25.22 -19.10 -13.54
C ILE A 196 25.37 -18.33 -12.23
N LYS A 197 25.63 -19.05 -11.13
CA LYS A 197 25.91 -18.46 -9.82
C LYS A 197 27.03 -17.42 -9.89
N LYS A 198 28.20 -17.77 -10.43
CA LYS A 198 29.34 -16.85 -10.53
C LYS A 198 28.98 -15.57 -11.28
N ALA A 199 28.21 -15.65 -12.35
CA ALA A 199 27.80 -14.48 -13.13
C ALA A 199 26.88 -13.55 -12.32
N LEU A 200 25.92 -14.12 -11.58
CA LEU A 200 24.98 -13.36 -10.74
C LEU A 200 25.64 -12.79 -9.47
N GLN A 201 26.59 -13.53 -8.89
CA GLN A 201 27.22 -13.19 -7.63
C GLN A 201 28.13 -11.96 -7.71
N MET A 202 28.61 -11.60 -8.90
CA MET A 202 29.44 -10.39 -9.10
C MET A 202 28.78 -9.12 -8.54
N SER A 203 27.48 -8.93 -8.79
CA SER A 203 26.74 -7.77 -8.26
C SER A 203 26.62 -7.81 -6.74
N PHE A 204 26.41 -9.00 -6.16
CA PHE A 204 26.37 -9.19 -4.71
C PHE A 204 27.72 -8.95 -4.04
N ASP A 205 28.81 -9.45 -4.63
CA ASP A 205 30.16 -9.31 -4.08
C ASP A 205 30.59 -7.82 -4.05
N SER A 206 30.12 -7.02 -5.02
CA SER A 206 30.36 -5.57 -5.12
C SER A 206 29.66 -4.70 -4.06
N LEU A 207 28.74 -5.27 -3.26
CA LEU A 207 28.10 -4.55 -2.17
C LEU A 207 29.13 -4.15 -1.10
N GLN A 208 29.18 -2.84 -0.79
CA GLN A 208 30.20 -2.25 0.07
C GLN A 208 30.02 -2.63 1.55
N PHE A 209 28.79 -2.66 2.03
CA PHE A 209 28.49 -2.83 3.45
C PHE A 209 28.05 -4.26 3.77
N GLY A 210 28.55 -4.81 4.88
CA GLY A 210 28.11 -6.10 5.40
C GLY A 210 26.60 -6.13 5.69
N ASN A 211 26.05 -4.99 6.13
CA ASN A 211 24.61 -4.80 6.31
C ASN A 211 23.80 -5.07 5.03
N ASP A 212 24.27 -4.60 3.86
CA ASP A 212 23.56 -4.78 2.59
C ASP A 212 23.58 -6.24 2.14
N LYS A 213 24.69 -6.94 2.40
CA LYS A 213 24.82 -8.37 2.14
C LYS A 213 23.90 -9.18 3.05
N ASP A 214 23.73 -8.75 4.30
CA ASP A 214 22.83 -9.38 5.26
C ASP A 214 21.36 -9.14 4.89
N LEU A 215 21.01 -7.88 4.57
CA LEU A 215 19.71 -7.47 4.04
C LEU A 215 19.32 -8.27 2.79
N PHE A 216 20.24 -8.44 1.85
CA PHE A 216 20.02 -9.26 0.66
C PHE A 216 19.63 -10.70 1.01
N LYS A 217 20.37 -11.34 1.92
CA LYS A 217 20.07 -12.71 2.37
C LYS A 217 18.71 -12.79 3.08
N HIS A 218 18.38 -11.80 3.91
CA HIS A 218 17.08 -11.72 4.55
C HIS A 218 15.95 -11.65 3.53
N ILE A 219 16.05 -10.75 2.54
CA ILE A 219 15.03 -10.61 1.51
C ILE A 219 14.91 -11.89 0.69
N ALA A 220 16.03 -12.43 0.19
CA ALA A 220 16.04 -13.64 -0.64
C ALA A 220 15.39 -14.85 0.06
N CYS A 221 15.65 -15.02 1.36
CA CYS A 221 15.08 -16.12 2.14
C CYS A 221 13.62 -15.89 2.52
N PHE A 222 13.23 -14.67 2.91
CA PHE A 222 11.96 -14.47 3.64
C PHE A 222 11.04 -13.39 3.08
N PHE A 223 11.53 -12.32 2.43
CA PHE A 223 10.71 -11.13 2.13
C PHE A 223 10.38 -10.91 0.65
N VAL A 224 10.77 -11.82 -0.24
CA VAL A 224 10.28 -11.75 -1.63
C VAL A 224 8.77 -11.90 -1.65
N GLY A 225 8.08 -10.93 -2.24
CA GLY A 225 6.63 -10.83 -2.30
C GLY A 225 5.96 -10.10 -1.13
N MET A 226 6.72 -9.64 -0.13
CA MET A 226 6.17 -8.82 0.96
C MET A 226 6.16 -7.34 0.61
N ASP A 227 5.24 -6.59 1.22
CA ASP A 227 5.24 -5.13 1.15
C ASP A 227 6.55 -4.54 1.67
N LYS A 228 7.08 -3.55 0.95
CA LYS A 228 8.36 -2.90 1.22
C LYS A 228 8.37 -2.21 2.56
N ASP A 229 7.34 -1.43 2.89
CA ASP A 229 7.34 -0.59 4.08
C ASP A 229 7.15 -1.42 5.35
N LEU A 230 6.35 -2.49 5.26
CA LEU A 230 6.30 -3.52 6.28
C LEU A 230 7.67 -4.20 6.46
N THR A 231 8.34 -4.56 5.36
CA THR A 231 9.67 -5.17 5.40
C THR A 231 10.72 -4.24 6.02
N GLU A 232 10.71 -2.95 5.67
CA GLU A 232 11.59 -1.95 6.27
C GLU A 232 11.35 -1.84 7.77
N THR A 233 10.09 -1.81 8.21
CA THR A 233 9.73 -1.77 9.64
C THR A 233 10.26 -2.99 10.39
N ILE A 234 10.06 -4.19 9.82
CA ILE A 234 10.52 -5.45 10.41
C ILE A 234 12.05 -5.53 10.47
N LEU A 235 12.75 -5.11 9.41
CA LEU A 235 14.20 -5.25 9.35
C LEU A 235 14.93 -4.13 10.09
N ASN A 236 14.41 -2.90 10.07
CA ASN A 236 14.95 -1.81 10.90
C ASN A 236 14.83 -2.12 12.39
N SER A 237 13.78 -2.85 12.79
CA SER A 237 13.64 -3.31 14.17
C SER A 237 14.63 -4.42 14.56
N CYS A 238 15.22 -5.11 13.57
CA CYS A 238 16.31 -6.08 13.76
C CYS A 238 17.70 -5.43 13.64
N ASP A 239 17.79 -4.10 13.79
CA ASP A 239 19.03 -3.31 13.57
C ASP A 239 19.65 -3.48 12.16
N ILE A 240 18.85 -3.91 11.17
CA ILE A 240 19.26 -4.00 9.76
C ILE A 240 18.84 -2.71 9.06
N MET A 241 19.81 -1.92 8.58
CA MET A 241 19.53 -0.66 7.91
C MET A 241 18.92 -0.91 6.53
N THR A 242 17.63 -0.64 6.38
CA THR A 242 16.90 -0.97 5.15
C THR A 242 16.80 0.16 4.15
N ARG A 243 16.66 1.42 4.59
CA ARG A 243 16.38 2.54 3.69
C ARG A 243 17.49 2.76 2.64
N CYS A 244 18.74 2.82 3.08
CA CYS A 244 19.89 2.89 2.17
C CYS A 244 20.17 1.52 1.52
N GLY A 245 20.01 0.43 2.27
CA GLY A 245 20.30 -0.92 1.79
C GLY A 245 19.40 -1.37 0.63
N ILE A 246 18.08 -1.16 0.71
CA ILE A 246 17.13 -1.50 -0.36
C ILE A 246 17.46 -0.72 -1.63
N LYS A 247 17.76 0.59 -1.50
CA LYS A 247 18.23 1.41 -2.62
C LYS A 247 19.50 0.83 -3.23
N ASN A 248 20.49 0.46 -2.42
CA ASN A 248 21.73 -0.14 -2.90
C ASN A 248 21.47 -1.47 -3.65
N LEU A 249 20.54 -2.30 -3.19
CA LEU A 249 20.18 -3.55 -3.86
C LEU A 249 19.47 -3.31 -5.21
N ILE A 250 18.60 -2.30 -5.28
CA ILE A 250 17.94 -1.89 -6.53
C ILE A 250 18.96 -1.32 -7.52
N ASP A 251 19.83 -0.42 -7.05
CA ASP A 251 20.86 0.20 -7.87
C ASP A 251 21.80 -0.86 -8.47
N ARG A 252 22.04 -1.98 -7.75
CA ARG A 252 22.82 -3.15 -8.22
C ARG A 252 22.01 -4.19 -9.01
N CYS A 253 20.77 -3.89 -9.38
CA CYS A 253 19.85 -4.78 -10.10
C CYS A 253 19.58 -6.12 -9.39
N LEU A 254 19.79 -6.21 -8.08
CA LEU A 254 19.56 -7.41 -7.26
C LEU A 254 18.11 -7.49 -6.74
N LEU A 255 17.39 -6.36 -6.75
CA LEU A 255 16.05 -6.22 -6.20
C LEU A 255 15.22 -5.24 -7.06
N ARG A 256 13.90 -5.40 -7.05
CA ARG A 256 12.93 -4.52 -7.71
C ARG A 256 11.75 -4.28 -6.78
N ILE A 257 11.04 -3.17 -6.97
CA ILE A 257 9.77 -2.89 -6.29
C ILE A 257 8.65 -3.04 -7.31
N GLY A 258 7.65 -3.88 -7.00
CA GLY A 258 6.47 -4.10 -7.80
C GLY A 258 5.50 -2.92 -7.77
N PRO A 259 4.51 -2.88 -8.68
CA PRO A 259 3.50 -1.82 -8.74
C PRO A 259 2.62 -1.72 -7.49
N ASP A 260 2.57 -2.78 -6.68
CA ASP A 260 1.85 -2.89 -5.41
C ASP A 260 2.76 -2.74 -4.18
N ASN A 261 3.91 -2.07 -4.34
CA ASN A 261 4.91 -1.84 -3.29
C ASN A 261 5.58 -3.13 -2.74
N LYS A 262 5.43 -4.28 -3.44
CA LYS A 262 6.07 -5.53 -3.02
C LYS A 262 7.53 -5.63 -3.44
N LEU A 263 8.35 -6.22 -2.58
CA LEU A 263 9.73 -6.58 -2.88
C LEU A 263 9.78 -7.75 -3.86
N MET A 264 10.34 -7.53 -5.04
CA MET A 264 10.48 -8.52 -6.10
C MET A 264 11.95 -8.81 -6.34
N MET A 265 12.33 -10.09 -6.33
CA MET A 265 13.69 -10.54 -6.64
C MET A 265 13.64 -11.51 -7.83
N PRO A 266 14.49 -11.35 -8.86
CA PRO A 266 14.54 -12.29 -9.97
C PRO A 266 14.81 -13.71 -9.45
N GLN A 267 14.14 -14.72 -10.01
CA GLN A 267 14.16 -16.10 -9.49
C GLN A 267 15.58 -16.63 -9.26
N LEU A 268 16.48 -16.47 -10.24
CA LEU A 268 17.87 -16.95 -10.11
C LEU A 268 18.70 -16.16 -9.08
N VAL A 269 18.40 -14.88 -8.88
CA VAL A 269 19.05 -14.04 -7.87
C VAL A 269 18.59 -14.47 -6.47
N GLN A 270 17.31 -14.79 -6.32
CA GLN A 270 16.77 -15.34 -5.07
C GLN A 270 17.41 -16.70 -4.72
N GLU A 271 17.50 -17.60 -5.69
CA GLU A 271 18.15 -18.91 -5.50
C GLU A 271 19.64 -18.78 -5.17
N MET A 272 20.34 -17.81 -5.78
CA MET A 272 21.71 -17.47 -5.40
C MET A 272 21.80 -16.99 -3.93
N GLY A 273 20.89 -16.12 -3.49
CA GLY A 273 20.85 -15.64 -2.11
C GLY A 273 20.62 -16.77 -1.09
N ARG A 274 19.71 -17.70 -1.41
CA ARG A 274 19.46 -18.92 -0.63
C ARG A 274 20.69 -19.82 -0.57
N ASP A 275 21.36 -20.02 -1.70
CA ASP A 275 22.59 -20.81 -1.76
C ASP A 275 23.75 -20.19 -0.95
N LEU A 276 23.89 -18.86 -0.95
CA LEU A 276 24.88 -18.17 -0.10
C LEU A 276 24.68 -18.49 1.39
N VAL A 277 23.42 -18.65 1.84
CA VAL A 277 23.13 -19.10 3.22
C VAL A 277 23.44 -20.59 3.39
N ARG A 278 23.16 -21.45 2.40
CA ARG A 278 23.57 -22.87 2.44
C ARG A 278 25.07 -23.02 2.62
N GLN A 279 25.85 -22.18 1.95
CA GLN A 279 27.31 -22.20 1.97
C GLN A 279 27.94 -21.81 3.31
N GLU A 280 27.21 -21.13 4.20
CA GLU A 280 27.68 -20.88 5.57
C GLU A 280 27.99 -22.21 6.29
N SER A 281 27.24 -23.26 5.96
CA SER A 281 27.52 -24.63 6.39
C SER A 281 26.80 -25.64 5.49
N PRO A 282 27.47 -26.17 4.45
CA PRO A 282 26.83 -27.00 3.42
C PRO A 282 26.17 -28.25 4.00
N TYR A 283 26.88 -28.98 4.87
CA TYR A 283 26.44 -30.28 5.39
C TYR A 283 25.77 -30.23 6.76
N LYS A 284 25.79 -29.07 7.43
CA LYS A 284 25.22 -28.92 8.78
C LYS A 284 24.29 -27.71 8.81
N PRO A 285 23.01 -27.87 8.41
CA PRO A 285 22.05 -26.76 8.35
C PRO A 285 21.97 -25.98 9.67
N ARG A 286 22.10 -26.67 10.81
CA ARG A 286 22.14 -26.09 12.16
C ARG A 286 23.20 -25.02 12.42
N LYS A 287 24.27 -24.96 11.62
CA LYS A 287 25.35 -23.96 11.75
C LYS A 287 25.13 -22.74 10.87
N ARG A 288 24.07 -22.73 10.05
CA ARG A 288 23.71 -21.59 9.19
C ARG A 288 23.03 -20.52 10.04
N SER A 289 23.13 -19.27 9.60
CA SER A 289 22.50 -18.12 10.26
C SER A 289 20.97 -18.11 10.10
N ARG A 290 20.44 -18.75 9.05
CA ARG A 290 19.03 -18.71 8.65
C ARG A 290 18.59 -20.09 8.12
N LEU A 291 17.38 -20.49 8.48
CA LEU A 291 16.70 -21.66 7.91
C LEU A 291 15.34 -21.22 7.36
N TRP A 292 15.11 -21.40 6.06
CA TRP A 292 13.90 -20.97 5.34
C TRP A 292 13.13 -22.13 4.69
N CYS A 293 13.76 -23.30 4.56
CA CYS A 293 13.10 -24.48 4.01
C CYS A 293 12.46 -25.28 5.14
N HIS A 294 11.13 -25.27 5.20
CA HIS A 294 10.35 -25.90 6.26
C HIS A 294 10.73 -27.37 6.53
N GLU A 295 10.99 -28.18 5.50
CA GLU A 295 11.43 -29.57 5.68
C GLU A 295 12.81 -29.67 6.35
N GLU A 296 13.75 -28.82 5.96
CA GLU A 296 15.11 -28.79 6.52
C GLU A 296 15.07 -28.26 7.96
N SER A 297 14.35 -27.15 8.18
CA SER A 297 14.09 -26.58 9.50
C SER A 297 13.48 -27.63 10.43
N PHE A 298 12.41 -28.31 10.02
CA PHE A 298 11.76 -29.36 10.81
C PHE A 298 12.70 -30.54 11.12
N LYS A 299 13.53 -30.98 10.16
CA LYS A 299 14.52 -32.04 10.39
C LYS A 299 15.56 -31.62 11.43
N VAL A 300 16.04 -30.38 11.39
CA VAL A 300 16.96 -29.82 12.40
C VAL A 300 16.27 -29.81 13.76
N LEU A 301 15.02 -29.35 13.85
CA LEU A 301 14.30 -29.26 15.12
C LEU A 301 13.94 -30.63 15.72
N LYS A 302 13.51 -31.59 14.88
CA LYS A 302 13.13 -32.95 15.32
C LYS A 302 14.29 -33.72 15.93
N HIS A 303 15.51 -33.57 15.40
CA HIS A 303 16.70 -34.23 15.97
C HIS A 303 17.08 -33.70 17.37
N HIS A 304 16.54 -32.56 17.77
CA HIS A 304 16.89 -31.85 18.99
C HIS A 304 15.77 -31.80 20.05
N LYS A 305 14.69 -32.59 19.90
CA LYS A 305 13.53 -32.61 20.82
C LYS A 305 12.90 -31.23 21.03
N LEU A 306 13.00 -30.34 20.05
CA LEU A 306 12.24 -29.07 20.00
C LEU A 306 10.76 -29.33 19.64
N VAL A 307 10.48 -30.55 19.16
CA VAL A 307 9.16 -31.17 18.96
C VAL A 307 9.03 -32.28 20.01
N GLY A 308 8.53 -31.95 21.20
CA GLY A 308 8.32 -32.88 22.34
C GLY A 308 9.30 -32.73 23.53
N SER A 309 8.75 -32.32 24.68
CA SER A 309 9.29 -32.19 26.06
C SER A 309 10.78 -31.82 26.26
N CYS A 310 10.99 -30.67 26.93
CA CYS A 310 12.26 -30.07 27.37
C CYS A 310 13.35 -31.04 27.83
N SER A 311 14.50 -31.03 27.16
CA SER A 311 15.76 -31.61 27.65
C SER A 311 16.76 -30.48 27.92
N ILE A 312 17.14 -30.28 29.18
CA ILE A 312 18.14 -29.30 29.60
C ILE A 312 19.53 -29.82 29.22
N GLY A 313 20.23 -29.15 28.30
CA GLY A 313 21.69 -29.30 28.18
C GLY A 313 22.30 -29.23 26.79
N ARG A 314 22.41 -28.01 26.23
CA ARG A 314 23.53 -27.42 25.46
C ARG A 314 22.98 -26.36 24.48
N ARG A 315 23.61 -25.18 24.41
CA ARG A 315 23.30 -24.11 23.42
C ARG A 315 23.77 -24.54 22.02
N LEU A 316 23.00 -25.38 21.33
CA LEU A 316 23.44 -26.06 20.10
C LEU A 316 23.14 -25.28 18.80
N LEU A 317 22.29 -24.25 18.85
CA LEU A 317 21.90 -23.39 17.71
C LEU A 317 22.24 -21.91 17.96
N GLY A 318 23.38 -21.63 18.62
CA GLY A 318 23.76 -20.30 19.09
C GLY A 318 23.98 -19.21 18.02
N SER A 319 24.00 -19.56 16.73
CA SER A 319 24.14 -18.62 15.61
C SER A 319 22.85 -18.43 14.80
N LEU A 320 21.78 -19.18 15.10
CA LEU A 320 20.54 -19.12 14.32
C LEU A 320 19.77 -17.85 14.69
N LYS A 321 19.66 -16.92 13.73
CA LYS A 321 18.94 -15.65 13.89
C LYS A 321 17.50 -15.73 13.38
N VAL A 322 17.25 -16.54 12.35
CA VAL A 322 15.92 -16.69 11.75
C VAL A 322 15.54 -18.16 11.64
N LEU A 323 14.38 -18.50 12.19
CA LEU A 323 13.77 -19.82 12.11
C LEU A 323 12.41 -19.71 11.41
N ASP A 324 12.31 -20.30 10.23
CA ASP A 324 11.05 -20.42 9.49
C ASP A 324 10.63 -21.90 9.38
N LEU A 325 9.44 -22.16 9.90
CA LEU A 325 8.75 -23.44 9.95
C LEU A 325 7.42 -23.39 9.22
N SER A 326 7.21 -22.41 8.35
CA SER A 326 5.93 -22.23 7.67
C SER A 326 5.52 -23.51 6.93
N PHE A 327 4.24 -23.85 6.96
CA PHE A 327 3.68 -25.06 6.33
C PHE A 327 4.22 -26.38 6.91
N CYS A 328 4.78 -26.39 8.13
CA CYS A 328 5.12 -27.62 8.84
C CYS A 328 3.85 -28.31 9.39
N GLU A 329 3.17 -29.08 8.54
CA GLU A 329 1.91 -29.78 8.88
C GLU A 329 2.02 -30.80 10.03
N LYS A 330 3.23 -31.27 10.35
CA LYS A 330 3.49 -32.27 11.39
C LYS A 330 3.95 -31.66 12.72
N LEU A 331 4.07 -30.33 12.79
CA LEU A 331 4.52 -29.65 14.00
C LEU A 331 3.34 -29.53 14.97
N CYS A 332 3.36 -30.29 16.06
CA CYS A 332 2.29 -30.26 17.08
C CYS A 332 2.60 -29.33 18.26
N SER A 333 3.87 -29.24 18.65
CA SER A 333 4.35 -28.34 19.69
C SER A 333 5.71 -27.76 19.31
N LEU A 334 5.94 -26.51 19.71
CA LEU A 334 7.20 -25.81 19.51
C LEU A 334 7.81 -25.41 20.86
N GLY A 335 8.99 -25.92 21.20
CA GLY A 335 9.68 -25.55 22.44
C GLY A 335 11.20 -25.52 22.33
N GLY A 336 11.86 -25.54 23.49
CA GLY A 336 13.32 -25.54 23.66
C GLY A 336 14.05 -24.31 23.12
N PHE A 337 13.43 -23.15 23.29
CA PHE A 337 13.98 -21.84 22.96
C PHE A 337 15.30 -21.51 23.67
N PHE A 338 15.66 -22.19 24.77
CA PHE A 338 16.99 -22.09 25.40
C PHE A 338 18.15 -22.46 24.45
N GLU A 339 17.90 -23.26 23.41
CA GLU A 339 18.91 -23.61 22.41
C GLU A 339 19.13 -22.52 21.36
N LEU A 340 18.25 -21.51 21.32
CA LEU A 340 18.13 -20.46 20.31
C LEU A 340 18.39 -19.04 20.87
N PRO A 341 19.55 -18.78 21.52
CA PRO A 341 19.78 -17.52 22.24
C PRO A 341 19.94 -16.29 21.33
N ALA A 342 20.23 -16.49 20.04
CA ALA A 342 20.43 -15.41 19.06
C ALA A 342 19.24 -15.23 18.11
N LEU A 343 18.10 -15.86 18.40
CA LEU A 343 16.93 -15.85 17.52
C LEU A 343 16.27 -14.47 17.53
N GLU A 344 16.25 -13.83 16.36
CA GLU A 344 15.66 -12.52 16.11
C GLU A 344 14.28 -12.64 15.43
N ARG A 345 14.06 -13.73 14.66
CA ARG A 345 12.81 -13.94 13.91
C ARG A 345 12.31 -15.38 13.98
N LEU A 346 11.04 -15.53 14.32
CA LEU A 346 10.32 -16.79 14.34
C LEU A 346 9.12 -16.73 13.39
N ILE A 347 9.10 -17.58 12.37
CA ILE A 347 8.02 -17.66 11.38
C ILE A 347 7.45 -19.08 11.41
N VAL A 348 6.18 -19.22 11.75
CA VAL A 348 5.50 -20.51 11.95
C VAL A 348 4.15 -20.48 11.23
N ARG A 349 4.11 -19.88 10.04
CA ARG A 349 2.86 -19.65 9.31
C ARG A 349 2.23 -20.96 8.81
N SER A 350 0.91 -21.08 8.85
CA SER A 350 0.18 -22.24 8.30
C SER A 350 0.67 -23.59 8.86
N CYS A 351 1.13 -23.61 10.12
CA CYS A 351 1.42 -24.86 10.83
C CYS A 351 0.13 -25.43 11.40
N ILE A 352 -0.61 -26.11 10.53
CA ILE A 352 -1.98 -26.55 10.75
C ILE A 352 -2.19 -27.50 11.94
N SER A 353 -1.15 -28.22 12.35
CA SER A 353 -1.21 -29.13 13.50
C SER A 353 -0.67 -28.52 14.79
N LEU A 354 -0.19 -27.27 14.78
CA LEU A 354 0.45 -26.64 15.93
C LEU A 354 -0.60 -26.36 17.00
N ILE A 355 -0.45 -27.00 18.16
CA ILE A 355 -1.36 -26.88 19.30
C ILE A 355 -0.80 -25.91 20.34
N GLU A 356 0.52 -25.93 20.56
CA GLU A 356 1.17 -25.13 21.60
C GLU A 356 2.53 -24.57 21.16
N VAL A 357 2.83 -23.35 21.59
CA VAL A 357 4.18 -22.80 21.62
C VAL A 357 4.58 -22.66 23.09
N CYS A 358 5.72 -23.24 23.46
CA CYS A 358 6.17 -23.36 24.83
C CYS A 358 6.52 -22.00 25.45
N GLU A 359 6.21 -21.85 26.74
CA GLU A 359 6.52 -20.66 27.55
C GLU A 359 8.03 -20.33 27.64
N SER A 360 8.91 -21.27 27.25
CA SER A 360 10.35 -21.01 27.16
C SER A 360 10.71 -19.95 26.11
N ILE A 361 9.78 -19.49 25.27
CA ILE A 361 10.02 -18.43 24.28
C ILE A 361 10.54 -17.12 24.91
N GLU A 362 10.27 -16.86 26.20
CA GLU A 362 10.87 -15.73 26.94
C GLU A 362 12.41 -15.72 26.93
N GLN A 363 13.04 -16.86 26.67
CA GLN A 363 14.49 -17.01 26.65
C GLN A 363 15.13 -16.48 25.36
N CYS A 364 14.35 -16.33 24.28
CA CYS A 364 14.81 -15.73 23.03
C CYS A 364 14.73 -14.19 23.15
N VAL A 365 15.59 -13.62 23.99
CA VAL A 365 15.60 -12.19 24.33
C VAL A 365 15.89 -11.26 23.15
N GLU A 366 16.45 -11.81 22.07
CA GLU A 366 16.75 -11.11 20.81
C GLU A 366 15.57 -11.10 19.83
N LEU A 367 14.44 -11.75 20.13
CA LEU A 367 13.27 -11.80 19.23
C LEU A 367 12.71 -10.41 18.97
N VAL A 368 12.56 -10.10 17.68
CA VAL A 368 11.99 -8.87 17.15
C VAL A 368 10.70 -9.15 16.38
N TYR A 369 10.64 -10.28 15.66
CA TYR A 369 9.53 -10.63 14.77
C TYR A 369 8.98 -12.03 15.08
N ILE A 370 7.67 -12.12 15.24
CA ILE A 370 6.95 -13.38 15.44
C ILE A 370 5.76 -13.42 14.48
N ASP A 371 5.68 -14.47 13.66
CA ASP A 371 4.52 -14.78 12.81
C ASP A 371 4.03 -16.19 13.13
N LEU A 372 2.81 -16.28 13.69
CA LEU A 372 2.11 -17.54 13.97
C LEU A 372 0.83 -17.65 13.12
N SER A 373 0.70 -16.88 12.05
CA SER A 373 -0.53 -16.77 11.27
C SER A 373 -0.96 -18.11 10.67
N CYS A 374 -2.26 -18.33 10.53
CA CYS A 374 -2.92 -19.52 10.00
C CYS A 374 -2.62 -20.81 10.78
N CYS A 375 -2.28 -20.72 12.07
CA CYS A 375 -2.17 -21.87 12.97
C CYS A 375 -3.52 -22.15 13.65
N TYR A 376 -4.46 -22.76 12.93
CA TYR A 376 -5.85 -22.89 13.39
C TYR A 376 -6.07 -23.80 14.62
N LYS A 377 -5.11 -24.67 14.98
CA LYS A 377 -5.17 -25.46 16.23
C LYS A 377 -4.46 -24.79 17.40
N LEU A 378 -3.80 -23.66 17.18
CA LEU A 378 -3.09 -22.93 18.22
C LEU A 378 -4.12 -22.24 19.09
N LYS A 379 -4.51 -22.90 20.19
CA LYS A 379 -5.56 -22.39 21.07
C LYS A 379 -5.22 -20.99 21.57
N ASN A 380 -3.98 -20.80 22.02
CA ASN A 380 -3.51 -19.62 22.72
C ASN A 380 -2.02 -19.33 22.39
N PRO A 381 -1.61 -18.08 22.17
CA PRO A 381 -0.20 -17.72 22.18
C PRO A 381 0.37 -17.81 23.61
N PRO A 382 1.68 -18.12 23.79
CA PRO A 382 2.28 -18.24 25.11
C PRO A 382 2.32 -16.91 25.86
N ILE A 383 1.99 -16.96 27.15
CA ILE A 383 1.88 -15.80 28.07
C ILE A 383 3.22 -15.06 28.18
N SER A 384 4.32 -15.82 28.15
CA SER A 384 5.70 -15.34 28.17
C SER A 384 6.08 -14.42 27.01
N ILE A 385 5.33 -14.37 25.90
CA ILE A 385 5.60 -13.42 24.81
C ILE A 385 5.59 -11.98 25.33
N GLY A 386 4.75 -11.66 26.32
CA GLY A 386 4.69 -10.34 26.94
C GLY A 386 5.96 -9.90 27.66
N LYS A 387 6.84 -10.85 28.01
CA LYS A 387 8.12 -10.56 28.67
C LYS A 387 9.22 -10.18 27.68
N LEU A 388 9.02 -10.41 26.38
CA LEU A 388 9.99 -10.11 25.35
C LEU A 388 10.07 -8.60 25.07
N LYS A 389 11.19 -7.97 25.41
CA LYS A 389 11.34 -6.50 25.35
C LYS A 389 11.72 -5.95 23.97
N LYS A 390 12.09 -6.83 23.03
CA LYS A 390 12.56 -6.47 21.69
C LYS A 390 11.51 -6.70 20.60
N VAL A 391 10.46 -7.47 20.85
CA VAL A 391 9.44 -7.81 19.85
C VAL A 391 8.74 -6.54 19.38
N ARG A 392 8.83 -6.27 18.07
CA ARG A 392 8.21 -5.12 17.41
C ARG A 392 7.04 -5.53 16.53
N THR A 393 7.05 -6.74 15.97
CA THR A 393 5.99 -7.23 15.09
C THR A 393 5.49 -8.58 15.56
N LEU A 394 4.16 -8.68 15.72
CA LEU A 394 3.47 -9.91 16.08
C LEU A 394 2.29 -10.11 15.13
N LEU A 395 2.34 -11.17 14.32
CA LEU A 395 1.27 -11.57 13.41
C LEU A 395 0.60 -12.85 13.93
N LEU A 396 -0.71 -12.79 14.12
CA LEU A 396 -1.53 -13.87 14.65
C LEU A 396 -2.77 -14.08 13.78
N ASP A 397 -2.70 -13.80 12.48
CA ASP A 397 -3.86 -13.81 11.60
C ASP A 397 -4.40 -15.23 11.43
N GLY A 398 -5.71 -15.48 11.38
CA GLY A 398 -6.22 -16.81 11.05
C GLY A 398 -5.93 -17.90 12.08
N CYS A 399 -5.67 -17.57 13.35
CA CYS A 399 -5.42 -18.53 14.42
C CYS A 399 -6.71 -19.04 15.09
N ASN A 400 -7.84 -18.37 14.86
CA ASN A 400 -9.18 -18.81 15.27
C ASN A 400 -9.35 -18.95 16.80
N PHE A 401 -8.88 -17.95 17.55
CA PHE A 401 -8.88 -17.95 19.02
C PHE A 401 -10.27 -18.08 19.70
N CYS A 402 -11.36 -17.89 18.95
CA CYS A 402 -12.72 -17.87 19.49
C CYS A 402 -13.55 -19.13 19.21
N GLU A 403 -13.03 -20.13 18.50
CA GLU A 403 -13.71 -21.42 18.35
C GLU A 403 -13.30 -22.39 19.47
N SER A 404 -14.15 -22.54 20.49
CA SER A 404 -14.09 -23.66 21.43
C SER A 404 -15.29 -24.58 21.26
N GLU A 405 -14.99 -25.84 20.88
CA GLU A 405 -15.76 -27.07 21.10
C GLU A 405 -17.19 -27.14 20.53
N SER A 406 -17.31 -27.50 19.25
CA SER A 406 -18.55 -28.11 18.71
C SER A 406 -18.34 -29.42 17.94
N GLU A 407 -17.11 -29.90 17.71
CA GLU A 407 -16.89 -31.11 16.92
C GLU A 407 -15.90 -32.06 17.58
N MET A 408 -16.30 -32.77 18.64
CA MET A 408 -15.72 -34.07 19.00
C MET A 408 -16.53 -34.81 20.07
N TRP A 409 -17.69 -35.35 19.70
CA TRP A 409 -18.23 -36.55 20.36
C TRP A 409 -19.12 -37.37 19.42
N ASP A 410 -18.70 -37.57 18.18
CA ASP A 410 -19.18 -38.72 17.41
C ASP A 410 -18.00 -39.65 17.20
N THR A 411 -17.94 -40.74 17.97
CA THR A 411 -17.83 -42.12 17.48
C THR A 411 -17.86 -43.10 18.66
N ASN A 412 -18.91 -43.90 18.70
CA ASN A 412 -19.10 -45.19 19.35
C ASN A 412 -17.84 -45.90 19.91
N SER A 413 -17.86 -46.21 21.22
CA SER A 413 -17.51 -47.56 21.68
C SER A 413 -18.27 -47.91 22.94
N SER A 414 -19.10 -48.94 22.84
CA SER A 414 -19.80 -49.58 23.96
C SER A 414 -18.83 -50.28 24.91
N ASP A 415 -19.26 -50.33 26.16
CA ASP A 415 -19.09 -51.39 27.15
C ASP A 415 -17.92 -51.43 28.15
N THR A 416 -18.39 -51.51 29.41
CA THR A 416 -17.91 -52.24 30.59
C THR A 416 -16.85 -51.61 31.52
N SER A 417 -17.37 -51.03 32.62
CA SER A 417 -17.12 -51.40 34.03
C SER A 417 -15.67 -51.43 34.56
N ILE A 418 -15.36 -50.56 35.54
CA ILE A 418 -15.19 -50.87 36.98
C ILE A 418 -14.61 -49.64 37.71
N ASN A 419 -15.21 -49.36 38.88
CA ASN A 419 -14.88 -48.39 39.92
C ASN A 419 -13.38 -48.17 40.25
N SER A 420 -13.01 -46.93 40.58
CA SER A 420 -12.69 -46.57 41.98
C SER A 420 -12.61 -45.05 42.17
N GLN A 421 -13.35 -44.59 43.19
CA GLN A 421 -13.29 -43.25 43.74
C GLN A 421 -11.91 -42.96 44.34
N THR A 422 -11.41 -41.73 44.14
CA THR A 422 -10.90 -40.92 45.25
C THR A 422 -10.98 -39.45 44.87
N SER A 423 -11.85 -38.76 45.60
CA SER A 423 -12.11 -37.33 45.51
C SER A 423 -10.89 -36.51 45.94
N SER A 424 -10.59 -35.44 45.21
CA SER A 424 -10.48 -34.14 45.88
C SER A 424 -10.74 -33.01 44.88
N SER A 425 -11.82 -32.32 45.18
CA SER A 425 -12.40 -31.17 44.53
C SER A 425 -11.48 -29.96 44.51
N THR A 426 -11.31 -29.36 43.34
CA THR A 426 -11.63 -27.93 43.18
C THR A 426 -12.15 -27.73 41.77
N ILE A 427 -13.49 -27.77 41.67
CA ILE A 427 -14.22 -27.18 40.57
C ILE A 427 -13.89 -25.68 40.64
N ILE A 428 -13.09 -25.19 39.70
CA ILE A 428 -13.24 -23.82 39.22
C ILE A 428 -13.93 -23.98 37.88
N ASP A 429 -15.19 -23.59 37.90
CA ASP A 429 -16.12 -23.55 36.80
C ASP A 429 -15.53 -22.88 35.55
N ALA A 430 -16.05 -23.34 34.41
CA ALA A 430 -15.86 -22.83 33.07
C ALA A 430 -15.54 -21.32 33.00
N VAL A 431 -14.32 -21.01 32.56
CA VAL A 431 -13.96 -19.67 32.08
C VAL A 431 -14.22 -19.67 30.57
N PRO A 432 -15.10 -18.79 30.06
CA PRO A 432 -15.28 -18.64 28.60
C PRO A 432 -13.98 -18.13 27.97
N SER A 433 -13.77 -18.50 26.71
CA SER A 433 -12.70 -18.09 25.81
C SER A 433 -12.76 -16.58 25.49
N ASP A 434 -12.64 -15.73 26.50
CA ASP A 434 -12.59 -14.27 26.38
C ASP A 434 -11.16 -13.83 26.07
N LEU A 435 -10.94 -13.07 24.98
CA LEU A 435 -9.67 -12.37 24.69
C LEU A 435 -9.23 -11.40 25.82
N LYS A 436 -10.07 -11.14 26.84
CA LYS A 436 -9.69 -10.44 28.08
C LYS A 436 -8.43 -11.01 28.72
N PHE A 437 -8.16 -12.31 28.57
CA PHE A 437 -6.95 -12.93 29.10
C PHE A 437 -5.71 -12.73 28.23
N PHE A 438 -5.82 -12.50 26.91
CA PHE A 438 -4.65 -12.50 26.02
C PHE A 438 -3.93 -11.17 25.93
N VAL A 439 -4.67 -10.06 25.93
CA VAL A 439 -4.06 -8.75 25.67
C VAL A 439 -3.24 -8.24 26.86
N THR A 440 -3.47 -8.73 28.07
CA THR A 440 -2.61 -8.45 29.22
C THR A 440 -1.17 -8.95 29.07
N PHE A 441 -0.89 -9.76 28.03
CA PHE A 441 0.40 -10.42 27.83
C PHE A 441 1.06 -10.07 26.49
N PHE A 442 0.64 -9.02 25.79
CA PHE A 442 1.39 -8.56 24.62
C PHE A 442 2.62 -7.73 25.02
N PRO A 443 3.73 -7.83 24.27
CA PRO A 443 4.94 -7.08 24.57
C PRO A 443 4.70 -5.58 24.41
N THR A 444 5.07 -4.81 25.44
CA THR A 444 4.92 -3.33 25.45
C THR A 444 5.74 -2.63 24.37
N SER A 445 6.70 -3.36 23.78
CA SER A 445 7.55 -2.90 22.69
C SER A 445 6.96 -3.05 21.29
N LEU A 446 5.75 -3.61 21.15
CA LEU A 446 5.12 -3.83 19.85
C LEU A 446 4.89 -2.52 19.09
N ILE A 447 5.20 -2.54 17.80
CA ILE A 447 4.95 -1.49 16.80
C ILE A 447 3.82 -1.93 15.87
N VAL A 448 3.83 -3.20 15.45
CA VAL A 448 2.86 -3.78 14.52
C VAL A 448 2.19 -5.00 15.16
N LEU A 449 0.86 -5.00 15.21
CA LEU A 449 0.04 -6.11 15.65
C LEU A 449 -1.02 -6.43 14.60
N SER A 450 -1.05 -7.68 14.15
CA SER A 450 -2.10 -8.18 13.26
C SER A 450 -2.87 -9.31 13.92
N LEU A 451 -4.19 -9.13 13.98
CA LEU A 451 -5.17 -10.08 14.54
C LEU A 451 -6.26 -10.38 13.48
N ALA A 452 -5.92 -10.32 12.20
CA ALA A 452 -6.89 -10.48 11.13
C ALA A 452 -7.50 -11.90 11.10
N ASN A 453 -8.74 -12.02 10.66
CA ASN A 453 -9.40 -13.32 10.45
C ASN A 453 -9.35 -14.25 11.69
N ASN A 454 -9.66 -13.74 12.88
CA ASN A 454 -9.63 -14.51 14.13
C ASN A 454 -11.02 -14.69 14.76
N ASN A 455 -12.08 -14.35 14.02
CA ASN A 455 -13.45 -14.38 14.51
C ASN A 455 -13.67 -13.50 15.77
N LEU A 456 -12.94 -12.38 15.86
CA LEU A 456 -12.98 -11.49 17.02
C LEU A 456 -14.22 -10.58 16.99
N SER A 457 -15.02 -10.62 18.05
CA SER A 457 -16.13 -9.69 18.27
C SER A 457 -15.69 -8.52 19.15
N ASN A 458 -16.58 -7.53 19.34
CA ASN A 458 -16.33 -6.42 20.26
C ASN A 458 -16.06 -6.87 21.71
N GLU A 459 -16.64 -7.99 22.14
CA GLU A 459 -16.51 -8.53 23.50
C GLU A 459 -15.16 -9.22 23.73
N SER A 460 -14.51 -9.63 22.64
CA SER A 460 -13.19 -10.20 22.67
C SER A 460 -12.17 -9.16 23.18
N PHE A 461 -12.28 -7.89 22.78
CA PHE A 461 -11.29 -6.88 23.16
C PHE A 461 -11.37 -6.48 24.66
N PRO A 462 -10.21 -6.23 25.32
CA PRO A 462 -10.18 -5.73 26.69
C PRO A 462 -10.69 -4.28 26.76
N ARG A 463 -10.81 -3.75 27.98
CA ARG A 463 -11.21 -2.35 28.18
C ARG A 463 -10.15 -1.33 27.73
N ASP A 464 -8.87 -1.69 27.78
CA ASP A 464 -7.77 -0.75 27.59
C ASP A 464 -6.55 -1.42 26.91
N PHE A 465 -5.92 -0.71 25.97
CA PHE A 465 -4.67 -1.08 25.28
C PHE A 465 -3.50 -0.14 25.65
N SER A 466 -3.64 0.71 26.67
CA SER A 466 -2.63 1.68 27.08
C SER A 466 -1.22 1.10 27.32
N SER A 467 -1.11 -0.20 27.66
CA SER A 467 0.17 -0.92 27.78
C SER A 467 0.95 -1.01 26.46
N LEU A 468 0.26 -1.04 25.31
CA LEU A 468 0.81 -1.07 23.96
C LEU A 468 1.23 0.33 23.49
N SER A 469 2.00 1.02 24.33
CA SER A 469 2.35 2.43 24.15
C SER A 469 3.19 2.72 22.90
N MET A 470 3.86 1.72 22.34
CA MET A 470 4.69 1.81 21.13
C MET A 470 3.94 1.45 19.84
N LEU A 471 2.70 0.97 19.93
CA LEU A 471 1.97 0.43 18.78
C LEU A 471 1.61 1.55 17.78
N GLU A 472 2.05 1.37 16.54
CA GLU A 472 1.81 2.30 15.43
C GLU A 472 0.85 1.71 14.40
N GLU A 473 0.77 0.39 14.27
CA GLU A 473 -0.08 -0.29 13.29
C GLU A 473 -0.88 -1.43 13.94
N LEU A 474 -2.20 -1.41 13.71
CA LEU A 474 -3.13 -2.43 14.17
C LEU A 474 -4.01 -2.91 13.01
N CYS A 475 -3.93 -4.20 12.70
CA CYS A 475 -4.77 -4.84 11.70
C CYS A 475 -5.79 -5.77 12.36
N LEU A 476 -7.08 -5.50 12.11
CA LEU A 476 -8.24 -6.23 12.63
C LEU A 476 -9.13 -6.75 11.49
N ASP A 477 -8.59 -6.86 10.28
CA ASP A 477 -9.32 -7.25 9.08
C ASP A 477 -10.06 -8.59 9.26
N GLU A 478 -11.13 -8.80 8.50
CA GLU A 478 -11.87 -10.08 8.43
C GLU A 478 -12.39 -10.58 9.79
N ASN A 479 -12.70 -9.67 10.72
CA ASN A 479 -13.32 -10.00 12.01
C ASN A 479 -14.78 -9.52 12.08
N PRO A 480 -15.69 -10.22 12.80
CA PRO A 480 -17.10 -9.84 12.99
C PRO A 480 -17.27 -8.69 14.00
N ILE A 481 -16.48 -7.63 13.86
CA ILE A 481 -16.50 -6.44 14.71
C ILE A 481 -17.68 -5.56 14.31
N VAL A 482 -18.53 -5.21 15.27
CA VAL A 482 -19.74 -4.38 15.08
C VAL A 482 -19.43 -2.88 15.22
N SER A 483 -18.47 -2.51 16.06
CA SER A 483 -18.01 -1.13 16.19
C SER A 483 -16.52 -1.08 16.50
N MET A 484 -15.83 0.03 16.22
CA MET A 484 -14.41 0.14 16.57
C MET A 484 -14.19 -0.17 18.07
N PRO A 485 -13.35 -1.17 18.44
CA PRO A 485 -13.18 -1.56 19.84
C PRO A 485 -12.70 -0.39 20.71
N SER A 486 -13.26 -0.26 21.92
CA SER A 486 -13.00 0.88 22.79
C SER A 486 -11.54 1.00 23.23
N CYS A 487 -10.84 -0.13 23.39
CA CYS A 487 -9.42 -0.16 23.70
C CYS A 487 -8.55 0.55 22.66
N VAL A 488 -8.94 0.54 21.37
CA VAL A 488 -8.18 1.20 20.29
C VAL A 488 -8.01 2.69 20.57
N ARG A 489 -9.00 3.33 21.22
CA ARG A 489 -8.98 4.76 21.59
C ARG A 489 -7.83 5.13 22.54
N SER A 490 -7.35 4.17 23.33
CA SER A 490 -6.30 4.37 24.33
C SER A 490 -4.88 4.38 23.77
N LEU A 491 -4.71 3.95 22.51
CA LEU A 491 -3.39 3.78 21.89
C LEU A 491 -2.76 5.15 21.58
N PRO A 492 -1.64 5.51 22.22
CA PRO A 492 -1.11 6.88 22.17
C PRO A 492 -0.31 7.19 20.90
N ARG A 493 0.05 6.17 20.10
CA ARG A 493 0.92 6.31 18.91
C ARG A 493 0.35 5.67 17.64
N LEU A 494 -0.88 5.17 17.67
CA LEU A 494 -1.47 4.47 16.53
C LEU A 494 -1.57 5.40 15.33
N LYS A 495 -0.94 5.00 14.21
CA LYS A 495 -0.93 5.72 12.93
C LYS A 495 -1.80 5.01 11.89
N ILE A 496 -1.85 3.69 11.90
CA ILE A 496 -2.59 2.88 10.92
C ILE A 496 -3.55 1.94 11.65
N LEU A 497 -4.82 1.98 11.27
CA LEU A 497 -5.85 1.05 11.72
C LEU A 497 -6.53 0.44 10.52
N SER A 498 -6.47 -0.89 10.38
CA SER A 498 -7.17 -1.63 9.33
C SER A 498 -8.30 -2.48 9.93
N MET A 499 -9.49 -2.38 9.34
CA MET A 499 -10.70 -3.15 9.59
C MET A 499 -11.39 -3.47 8.25
N LYS A 500 -10.60 -3.86 7.23
CA LYS A 500 -11.11 -4.30 5.93
C LYS A 500 -11.88 -5.61 6.11
N TYR A 501 -12.93 -5.81 5.30
CA TYR A 501 -13.71 -7.05 5.34
C TYR A 501 -14.37 -7.38 6.69
N CYS A 502 -14.48 -6.41 7.63
CA CYS A 502 -15.32 -6.52 8.81
C CYS A 502 -16.80 -6.32 8.40
N GLU A 503 -17.51 -7.39 8.08
CA GLU A 503 -18.85 -7.31 7.47
C GLU A 503 -19.92 -6.72 8.39
N MET A 504 -19.75 -6.91 9.70
CA MET A 504 -20.70 -6.48 10.74
C MET A 504 -20.50 -5.03 11.21
N ILE A 505 -19.48 -4.31 10.72
CA ILE A 505 -19.14 -2.99 11.26
C ILE A 505 -20.22 -1.95 10.95
N ILE A 506 -20.74 -1.30 11.99
CA ILE A 506 -21.80 -0.28 11.91
C ILE A 506 -21.26 1.11 12.26
N SER A 507 -20.31 1.21 13.20
CA SER A 507 -19.82 2.51 13.65
C SER A 507 -18.33 2.55 14.01
N ILE A 508 -17.70 3.69 13.74
CA ILE A 508 -16.33 4.00 14.14
C ILE A 508 -16.38 5.34 14.85
N GLU A 509 -16.19 5.33 16.16
CA GLU A 509 -16.33 6.55 16.95
C GLU A 509 -15.09 6.83 17.78
N HIS A 510 -14.63 8.07 17.72
CA HIS A 510 -13.51 8.63 18.49
C HIS A 510 -12.18 7.87 18.27
N PRO A 511 -11.71 7.66 17.02
CA PRO A 511 -10.40 7.09 16.78
C PRO A 511 -9.27 7.94 17.43
N PRO A 512 -8.11 7.35 17.74
CA PRO A 512 -6.98 8.08 18.30
C PRO A 512 -6.55 9.26 17.42
N HIS A 513 -6.29 10.42 18.01
CA HIS A 513 -5.92 11.65 17.28
C HIS A 513 -4.61 11.54 16.48
N THR A 514 -3.78 10.53 16.76
CA THR A 514 -2.55 10.20 16.03
C THR A 514 -2.79 9.43 14.74
N LEU A 515 -4.01 8.94 14.52
CA LEU A 515 -4.35 8.12 13.36
C LEU A 515 -4.16 8.93 12.06
N LYS A 516 -3.44 8.34 11.11
CA LYS A 516 -3.15 8.90 9.79
C LYS A 516 -3.81 8.13 8.67
N VAL A 517 -3.96 6.82 8.84
CA VAL A 517 -4.61 5.93 7.86
C VAL A 517 -5.66 5.10 8.57
N LEU A 518 -6.91 5.25 8.14
CA LEU A 518 -8.01 4.39 8.54
C LEU A 518 -8.43 3.58 7.31
N THR A 519 -8.33 2.27 7.41
CA THR A 519 -8.68 1.38 6.31
C THR A 519 -9.91 0.57 6.68
N VAL A 520 -11.04 0.80 6.00
CA VAL A 520 -12.34 0.24 6.40
C VAL A 520 -13.20 -0.16 5.21
N GLY A 521 -14.05 -1.17 5.41
CA GLY A 521 -15.12 -1.50 4.48
C GLY A 521 -14.83 -2.65 3.51
N HIS A 522 -15.92 -3.17 2.94
CA HIS A 522 -15.96 -4.17 1.87
C HIS A 522 -17.20 -3.88 0.99
N ARG A 523 -17.43 -4.66 -0.08
CA ARG A 523 -18.54 -4.45 -1.03
C ARG A 523 -19.94 -4.41 -0.40
N ASN A 524 -20.11 -4.88 0.83
CA ASN A 524 -21.40 -4.95 1.53
C ASN A 524 -21.31 -4.37 2.95
N SER A 525 -20.61 -3.25 3.13
CA SER A 525 -20.41 -2.68 4.47
C SER A 525 -21.71 -2.11 5.06
N SER A 526 -22.02 -2.50 6.30
CA SER A 526 -23.13 -1.96 7.10
C SER A 526 -22.77 -0.65 7.83
N LEU A 527 -21.62 -0.05 7.50
CA LEU A 527 -21.09 1.11 8.19
C LEU A 527 -22.03 2.30 8.01
N GLN A 528 -22.60 2.77 9.10
CA GLN A 528 -23.55 3.88 9.15
C GLN A 528 -22.91 5.18 9.60
N LYS A 529 -21.84 5.09 10.41
CA LYS A 529 -21.41 6.25 11.20
C LYS A 529 -19.91 6.27 11.45
N ILE A 530 -19.25 7.37 11.12
CA ILE A 530 -17.88 7.65 11.52
C ILE A 530 -17.84 8.99 12.26
N LYS A 531 -17.47 8.96 13.54
CA LYS A 531 -17.31 10.14 14.38
C LYS A 531 -15.86 10.38 14.75
N PHE A 532 -15.38 11.58 14.44
CA PHE A 532 -14.01 12.00 14.71
C PHE A 532 -13.90 12.85 15.96
N VAL A 533 -12.68 12.94 16.51
CA VAL A 533 -12.37 13.87 17.60
C VAL A 533 -12.10 15.26 17.01
N ALA A 534 -12.49 16.34 17.70
CA ALA A 534 -12.34 17.71 17.18
C ALA A 534 -10.89 18.16 16.90
N LYS A 535 -9.89 17.43 17.40
CA LYS A 535 -8.45 17.66 17.18
C LYS A 535 -7.80 16.36 16.72
N MET A 536 -7.86 16.07 15.42
CA MET A 536 -7.15 14.94 14.82
C MET A 536 -6.12 15.42 13.80
N SER A 537 -5.08 14.60 13.61
CA SER A 537 -4.16 14.78 12.49
C SER A 537 -4.92 14.60 11.16
N PRO A 538 -4.46 15.23 10.06
CA PRO A 538 -4.63 14.73 8.71
C PRO A 538 -4.89 13.22 8.60
N LEU A 539 -6.13 12.83 8.25
CA LEU A 539 -6.52 11.44 8.10
C LEU A 539 -6.77 11.10 6.63
N ASN A 540 -6.15 10.01 6.17
CA ASN A 540 -6.48 9.34 4.93
C ASN A 540 -7.41 8.15 5.24
N ILE A 541 -8.53 8.05 4.51
CA ILE A 541 -9.52 6.99 4.74
C ILE A 541 -9.58 6.09 3.50
N ASP A 542 -8.91 4.94 3.57
CA ASP A 542 -8.87 3.95 2.50
C ASP A 542 -10.01 2.94 2.65
N GLY A 543 -10.73 2.65 1.57
CA GLY A 543 -11.87 1.74 1.65
C GLY A 543 -12.68 1.67 0.36
N PRO A 544 -13.42 0.59 0.11
CA PRO A 544 -14.43 0.58 -0.94
C PRO A 544 -15.65 1.39 -0.47
N TRP A 545 -15.53 2.71 -0.43
CA TRP A 545 -16.63 3.68 -0.22
C TRP A 545 -17.75 3.57 -1.25
N LYS A 546 -17.51 2.76 -2.28
CA LYS A 546 -18.38 2.51 -3.42
C LYS A 546 -19.72 1.85 -3.05
N LEU A 547 -19.92 1.37 -1.82
CA LEU A 547 -21.05 0.49 -1.47
C LEU A 547 -21.68 0.71 -0.08
N LEU A 548 -21.59 1.91 0.50
CA LEU A 548 -22.26 2.22 1.77
C LEU A 548 -23.77 2.42 1.52
N SER A 549 -24.59 1.42 1.89
CA SER A 549 -26.04 1.50 1.79
C SER A 549 -26.75 1.13 3.10
N PRO A 550 -26.88 2.12 4.00
CA PRO A 550 -28.03 2.24 4.89
C PRO A 550 -28.91 3.46 4.51
N SER A 551 -30.17 3.45 4.97
CA SER A 551 -31.14 4.55 4.81
C SER A 551 -30.65 5.89 5.38
N SER A 552 -29.70 5.86 6.31
CA SER A 552 -28.99 7.01 6.89
C SER A 552 -27.50 6.72 7.05
N TYR A 553 -26.65 7.71 6.76
CA TYR A 553 -25.20 7.60 6.80
C TYR A 553 -24.54 8.91 7.23
N GLU A 554 -23.54 8.88 8.11
CA GLU A 554 -22.83 10.08 8.56
C GLU A 554 -21.33 9.81 8.73
N ILE A 555 -20.51 10.56 7.97
CA ILE A 555 -19.09 10.77 8.28
C ILE A 555 -18.97 12.22 8.73
N ASP A 556 -18.69 12.41 10.01
CA ASP A 556 -18.51 13.74 10.61
C ASP A 556 -17.54 14.57 9.75
N GLY A 557 -17.98 15.74 9.28
CA GLY A 557 -17.16 16.68 8.51
C GLY A 557 -17.05 16.41 6.99
N MET A 558 -17.60 15.29 6.47
CA MET A 558 -17.50 14.94 5.04
C MET A 558 -18.87 14.84 4.37
N VAL A 559 -19.75 13.98 4.89
CA VAL A 559 -21.06 13.72 4.30
C VAL A 559 -22.05 13.27 5.37
N LYS A 560 -23.26 13.81 5.31
CA LYS A 560 -24.39 13.37 6.14
C LYS A 560 -25.59 13.14 5.24
N ILE A 561 -26.21 11.96 5.35
CA ILE A 561 -27.37 11.55 4.57
C ILE A 561 -28.43 11.03 5.54
N GLN A 562 -29.63 11.57 5.45
CA GLN A 562 -30.77 11.14 6.26
C GLN A 562 -32.09 11.28 5.50
N PRO A 563 -33.15 10.53 5.86
CA PRO A 563 -34.47 10.73 5.29
C PRO A 563 -34.95 12.17 5.46
N LEU A 564 -35.49 12.81 4.41
CA LEU A 564 -35.99 14.18 4.46
C LEU A 564 -37.11 14.32 5.51
N ALA A 565 -37.90 13.26 5.72
CA ALA A 565 -38.93 13.20 6.75
C ALA A 565 -38.37 13.28 8.19
N SER A 566 -37.10 12.92 8.40
CA SER A 566 -36.43 12.97 9.71
C SER A 566 -35.69 14.28 9.99
N VAL A 567 -35.64 15.20 9.02
CA VAL A 567 -35.00 16.51 9.18
C VAL A 567 -35.90 17.42 10.01
N GLU A 568 -35.33 18.05 11.05
CA GLU A 568 -36.04 19.04 11.86
C GLU A 568 -36.62 20.16 11.01
N GLU A 569 -37.89 20.52 11.26
CA GLU A 569 -38.61 21.52 10.46
C GLU A 569 -37.94 22.90 10.53
N LYS A 570 -37.35 23.24 11.69
CA LYS A 570 -36.56 24.46 11.86
C LYS A 570 -35.36 24.53 10.91
N VAL A 571 -34.69 23.41 10.64
CA VAL A 571 -33.59 23.34 9.66
C VAL A 571 -34.15 23.64 8.27
N LEU A 572 -35.23 22.96 7.84
CA LEU A 572 -35.85 23.19 6.54
C LEU A 572 -36.34 24.64 6.34
N HIS A 573 -36.91 25.24 7.40
CA HIS A 573 -37.32 26.64 7.41
C HIS A 573 -36.13 27.57 7.16
N ASN A 574 -35.00 27.35 7.86
CA ASN A 574 -33.77 28.11 7.71
C ASN A 574 -33.12 27.94 6.32
N LEU A 575 -33.30 26.80 5.65
CA LEU A 575 -32.87 26.61 4.25
C LEU A 575 -33.80 27.32 3.24
N GLY A 576 -34.92 27.88 3.70
CA GLY A 576 -35.98 28.43 2.84
C GLY A 576 -36.79 27.37 2.09
N TRP A 577 -36.71 26.11 2.52
CA TRP A 577 -37.36 24.97 1.88
C TRP A 577 -38.80 24.82 2.39
N ARG A 578 -39.72 25.59 1.80
CA ARG A 578 -41.14 25.62 2.19
C ARG A 578 -41.98 24.64 1.36
N ASN A 579 -43.03 24.08 1.97
CA ASN A 579 -44.05 23.22 1.33
C ASN A 579 -43.50 21.95 0.66
N LEU A 580 -42.50 21.28 1.27
CA LEU A 580 -41.92 20.04 0.75
C LEU A 580 -42.59 18.75 1.28
N GLU A 581 -43.76 18.86 1.94
CA GLU A 581 -44.48 17.70 2.51
C GLU A 581 -44.77 16.59 1.48
N PHE A 582 -45.05 16.97 0.23
CA PHE A 582 -45.32 16.02 -0.86
C PHE A 582 -44.10 15.17 -1.27
N ILE A 583 -42.90 15.56 -0.86
CA ILE A 583 -41.64 14.88 -1.17
C ILE A 583 -41.26 13.89 -0.06
N LYS A 584 -41.59 14.20 1.20
CA LYS A 584 -41.16 13.42 2.38
C LYS A 584 -41.58 11.95 2.35
N VAL A 585 -42.69 11.62 1.68
CA VAL A 585 -43.27 10.26 1.63
C VAL A 585 -42.83 9.45 0.39
N LYS A 586 -42.19 10.10 -0.59
CA LYS A 586 -41.79 9.43 -1.84
C LYS A 586 -40.55 8.58 -1.64
N HIS A 587 -40.49 7.44 -2.32
CA HIS A 587 -39.32 6.57 -2.36
C HIS A 587 -38.55 6.79 -3.66
N LEU A 588 -37.22 6.83 -3.56
CA LEU A 588 -36.29 6.97 -4.67
C LEU A 588 -35.26 5.86 -4.59
N GLU A 589 -34.90 5.29 -5.75
CA GLU A 589 -33.76 4.39 -5.82
C GLU A 589 -32.51 5.21 -6.18
N THR A 590 -31.67 5.49 -5.19
CA THR A 590 -30.40 6.20 -5.39
C THR A 590 -29.28 5.19 -5.56
N CYS A 591 -28.39 5.41 -6.53
CA CYS A 591 -27.23 4.56 -6.76
C CYS A 591 -25.93 5.32 -6.52
N THR A 592 -25.06 4.72 -5.73
CA THR A 592 -23.68 5.18 -5.48
C THR A 592 -22.74 4.09 -5.98
N PHE A 593 -21.96 4.40 -7.02
CA PHE A 593 -20.82 3.60 -7.51
C PHE A 593 -21.02 2.06 -7.64
N GLY A 594 -22.26 1.59 -7.88
CA GLY A 594 -22.60 0.18 -8.11
C GLY A 594 -23.61 -0.43 -7.12
N ALA A 595 -23.85 0.21 -5.96
CA ALA A 595 -24.94 -0.13 -5.06
C ALA A 595 -26.21 0.64 -5.43
N SER A 596 -27.39 0.08 -5.19
CA SER A 596 -28.65 0.83 -5.23
C SER A 596 -29.44 0.66 -3.94
N ASP A 597 -30.00 1.76 -3.44
CA ASP A 597 -30.86 1.79 -2.26
C ASP A 597 -32.18 2.44 -2.63
N LYS A 598 -33.28 1.70 -2.45
CA LYS A 598 -34.64 2.20 -2.61
C LYS A 598 -35.22 2.55 -1.24
N SER A 599 -35.16 3.81 -0.89
CA SER A 599 -35.63 4.32 0.41
C SER A 599 -36.37 5.64 0.25
N GLN A 600 -36.92 6.17 1.35
CA GLN A 600 -37.57 7.47 1.35
C GLN A 600 -36.65 8.56 0.84
N THR A 601 -37.22 9.62 0.27
CA THR A 601 -36.47 10.75 -0.26
C THR A 601 -35.52 11.30 0.79
N LYS A 602 -34.23 11.43 0.43
CA LYS A 602 -33.17 11.80 1.35
C LYS A 602 -32.82 13.28 1.22
N MET A 603 -32.35 13.85 2.32
CA MET A 603 -31.54 15.05 2.34
C MET A 603 -30.10 14.62 2.60
N TYR A 604 -29.16 15.17 1.83
CA TYR A 604 -27.74 15.00 2.12
C TYR A 604 -27.02 16.35 2.20
N TYR A 605 -25.98 16.37 3.02
CA TYR A 605 -25.18 17.55 3.33
C TYR A 605 -23.70 17.24 3.16
N GLU A 606 -23.03 18.05 2.34
CA GLU A 606 -21.59 18.01 2.09
C GLU A 606 -21.11 19.41 1.67
N PHE A 607 -19.88 19.80 2.01
CA PHE A 607 -19.28 21.09 1.63
C PHE A 607 -20.05 22.39 1.97
N GLY A 608 -21.00 22.36 2.91
CA GLY A 608 -21.88 23.51 3.16
C GLY A 608 -23.11 23.56 2.25
N ILE A 609 -23.38 22.47 1.52
CA ILE A 609 -24.45 22.35 0.54
C ILE A 609 -25.43 21.28 1.01
N PHE A 610 -26.68 21.66 1.20
CA PHE A 610 -27.79 20.71 1.38
C PHE A 610 -28.36 20.36 0.03
N SER A 611 -28.67 19.10 -0.23
CA SER A 611 -29.23 18.64 -1.50
C SER A 611 -30.34 17.62 -1.26
N THR A 612 -31.36 17.68 -2.10
CA THR A 612 -32.45 16.69 -2.18
C THR A 612 -32.93 16.57 -3.62
N MET A 613 -33.59 15.45 -3.92
CA MET A 613 -33.97 15.08 -5.27
C MET A 613 -35.36 14.46 -5.25
N TYR A 614 -36.15 14.67 -6.30
CA TYR A 614 -37.47 14.06 -6.41
C TYR A 614 -37.95 14.01 -7.87
N HIS A 615 -38.89 13.10 -8.14
CA HIS A 615 -39.64 13.07 -9.39
C HIS A 615 -41.09 13.49 -9.11
N ASP A 616 -41.57 14.54 -9.77
CA ASP A 616 -42.96 15.01 -9.68
C ASP A 616 -43.35 15.76 -10.96
N ASP A 617 -44.59 15.56 -11.41
CA ASP A 617 -45.19 16.27 -12.53
C ASP A 617 -45.48 17.75 -12.21
N LYS A 618 -45.61 18.11 -10.92
CA LYS A 618 -45.74 19.51 -10.46
C LYS A 618 -44.50 20.35 -10.77
N GLY A 619 -43.35 19.72 -10.95
CA GLY A 619 -42.11 20.38 -11.34
C GLY A 619 -41.40 21.19 -10.24
N MET A 620 -40.73 22.27 -10.66
CA MET A 620 -39.89 23.11 -9.79
C MET A 620 -40.73 23.95 -8.81
N PRO A 621 -40.35 24.09 -7.52
CA PRO A 621 -41.18 24.76 -6.52
C PRO A 621 -41.48 26.22 -6.88
N ASN A 622 -42.70 26.67 -6.59
CA ASN A 622 -43.18 28.01 -6.99
C ASN A 622 -42.45 29.16 -6.29
N TRP A 623 -41.83 28.91 -5.13
CA TRP A 623 -41.01 29.91 -4.44
C TRP A 623 -39.64 30.11 -5.09
N ILE A 624 -39.25 29.30 -6.07
CA ILE A 624 -38.08 29.54 -6.93
C ILE A 624 -38.49 30.49 -8.05
N ARG A 625 -38.20 31.78 -7.85
CA ARG A 625 -38.72 32.89 -8.67
C ARG A 625 -37.91 33.13 -9.94
N CYS A 626 -36.59 33.17 -9.84
CA CYS A 626 -35.74 33.43 -11.00
C CYS A 626 -35.55 32.12 -11.76
N ARG A 627 -35.98 32.06 -13.04
CA ARG A 627 -35.96 30.85 -13.85
C ARG A 627 -35.38 31.14 -15.23
N SER A 628 -34.63 30.19 -15.76
CA SER A 628 -34.03 30.24 -17.10
C SER A 628 -34.21 28.90 -17.79
N MET A 629 -34.50 28.93 -19.09
CA MET A 629 -34.58 27.71 -19.90
C MET A 629 -33.17 27.24 -20.25
N GLY A 630 -32.95 25.92 -20.17
CA GLY A 630 -31.65 25.30 -20.44
C GLY A 630 -30.76 25.17 -19.21
N PRO A 631 -29.46 24.88 -19.41
CA PRO A 631 -28.54 24.45 -18.35
C PRO A 631 -27.88 25.60 -17.58
N SER A 632 -28.20 26.86 -17.88
CA SER A 632 -27.53 27.99 -17.23
C SER A 632 -28.49 29.11 -16.82
N ILE A 633 -28.12 29.81 -15.77
CA ILE A 633 -28.84 30.97 -15.25
C ILE A 633 -27.82 31.99 -14.73
N SER A 634 -28.04 33.27 -15.02
CA SER A 634 -27.23 34.37 -14.52
C SER A 634 -28.13 35.43 -13.91
N PHE A 635 -27.71 36.00 -12.78
CA PHE A 635 -28.47 37.01 -12.06
C PHE A 635 -27.55 37.87 -11.18
N THR A 636 -28.05 39.00 -10.71
CA THR A 636 -27.38 39.84 -9.73
C THR A 636 -28.00 39.61 -8.36
N ILE A 637 -27.17 39.46 -7.31
CA ILE A 637 -27.68 39.30 -5.95
C ILE A 637 -28.43 40.58 -5.55
N PRO A 638 -29.73 40.49 -5.23
CA PRO A 638 -30.52 41.67 -4.90
C PRO A 638 -30.07 42.29 -3.58
N SER A 639 -30.24 43.60 -3.44
CA SER A 639 -29.92 44.30 -2.19
C SER A 639 -31.07 44.19 -1.21
N TYR A 640 -30.84 43.55 -0.07
CA TYR A 640 -31.78 43.46 1.05
C TYR A 640 -31.10 43.91 2.36
N PRO A 641 -31.86 44.42 3.35
CA PRO A 641 -31.33 44.84 4.64
C PRO A 641 -30.86 43.66 5.52
N GLU A 642 -31.42 42.48 5.28
CA GLU A 642 -31.10 41.23 5.97
C GLU A 642 -29.81 40.60 5.45
N LYS A 643 -29.13 39.82 6.30
CA LYS A 643 -27.85 39.20 5.93
C LYS A 643 -28.09 38.03 4.98
N LEU A 644 -27.31 37.95 3.90
CA LEU A 644 -27.33 36.81 2.99
C LEU A 644 -26.95 35.52 3.74
N GLN A 645 -27.85 34.54 3.78
CA GLN A 645 -27.65 33.24 4.42
C GLN A 645 -27.15 32.20 3.42
N GLY A 646 -27.68 32.23 2.20
CA GLY A 646 -27.32 31.26 1.17
C GLY A 646 -28.14 31.39 -0.11
N LEU A 647 -28.01 30.39 -0.97
CA LEU A 647 -28.63 30.33 -2.28
C LEU A 647 -29.32 28.98 -2.50
N ASN A 648 -30.62 29.01 -2.77
CA ASN A 648 -31.32 27.85 -3.29
C ASN A 648 -31.17 27.78 -4.82
N PHE A 649 -30.55 26.71 -5.30
CA PHE A 649 -30.48 26.37 -6.71
C PHE A 649 -31.29 25.11 -7.00
N CYS A 650 -32.08 25.14 -8.06
CA CYS A 650 -32.87 24.00 -8.50
C CYS A 650 -32.77 23.83 -10.01
N CYS A 651 -32.64 22.60 -10.47
CA CYS A 651 -32.70 22.28 -11.89
C CYS A 651 -33.60 21.06 -12.15
N MET A 652 -34.22 21.04 -13.33
CA MET A 652 -35.02 19.91 -13.78
C MET A 652 -34.35 19.27 -14.99
N GLU A 653 -34.10 17.97 -14.86
CA GLU A 653 -33.48 17.12 -15.86
C GLU A 653 -34.55 16.29 -16.59
N THR A 654 -34.37 16.07 -17.88
CA THR A 654 -35.22 15.20 -18.72
C THR A 654 -34.35 14.36 -19.65
N MET A 655 -34.85 13.19 -20.05
CA MET A 655 -34.20 12.34 -21.04
C MET A 655 -34.66 12.69 -22.47
N ARG A 656 -33.78 12.56 -23.48
CA ARG A 656 -34.15 12.66 -24.91
C ARG A 656 -34.91 11.43 -25.40
N GLN A 657 -34.57 10.21 -24.96
CA GLN A 657 -35.29 8.97 -25.27
C GLN A 657 -35.81 8.27 -24.00
N PHE A 658 -36.97 7.61 -24.12
CA PHE A 658 -37.70 6.97 -23.01
C PHE A 658 -37.11 5.62 -22.55
N SER A 659 -35.87 5.27 -22.91
CA SER A 659 -35.35 3.91 -22.74
C SER A 659 -34.62 3.65 -21.42
N TYR A 660 -34.35 4.66 -20.59
CA TYR A 660 -33.62 4.50 -19.33
C TYR A 660 -34.25 5.30 -18.18
N ASP A 661 -34.65 4.61 -17.11
CA ASP A 661 -35.18 5.21 -15.88
C ASP A 661 -34.08 5.79 -14.96
N THR A 662 -32.81 5.81 -15.40
CA THR A 662 -31.65 6.17 -14.57
C THR A 662 -31.05 7.51 -14.98
N PHE A 663 -31.17 8.51 -14.12
CA PHE A 663 -30.53 9.83 -14.24
C PHE A 663 -29.14 9.82 -13.62
N VAL A 664 -28.20 10.58 -14.18
CA VAL A 664 -26.88 10.78 -13.59
C VAL A 664 -26.85 12.21 -13.07
N LEU A 665 -26.39 12.43 -11.84
CA LEU A 665 -26.41 13.77 -11.29
C LEU A 665 -25.39 14.66 -12.02
N PRO A 666 -25.82 15.86 -12.47
CA PRO A 666 -24.94 16.74 -13.21
C PRO A 666 -23.92 17.40 -12.28
N LYS A 667 -22.84 17.92 -12.85
CA LYS A 667 -21.94 18.86 -12.16
C LYS A 667 -22.64 20.22 -12.08
N ILE A 668 -22.65 20.84 -10.89
CA ILE A 668 -23.13 22.21 -10.72
C ILE A 668 -21.92 23.12 -10.54
N GLU A 669 -21.85 24.17 -11.35
CA GLU A 669 -20.82 25.19 -11.26
C GLU A 669 -21.45 26.53 -10.90
N ILE A 670 -21.07 27.10 -9.76
CA ILE A 670 -21.50 28.43 -9.33
C ILE A 670 -20.28 29.35 -9.37
N SER A 671 -20.38 30.42 -10.15
CA SER A 671 -19.33 31.42 -10.34
C SER A 671 -19.81 32.79 -9.90
N ASN A 672 -19.13 33.38 -8.94
CA ASN A 672 -19.22 34.81 -8.63
C ASN A 672 -18.24 35.55 -9.53
N ILE A 673 -18.77 36.10 -10.63
CA ILE A 673 -17.97 36.78 -11.67
C ILE A 673 -17.31 38.03 -11.08
N THR A 674 -18.04 38.78 -10.25
CA THR A 674 -17.54 40.01 -9.63
C THR A 674 -16.31 39.76 -8.75
N ARG A 675 -16.27 38.62 -8.05
CA ARG A 675 -15.19 38.27 -7.11
C ARG A 675 -14.15 37.29 -7.67
N ASN A 676 -14.37 36.79 -8.89
CA ASN A 676 -13.57 35.74 -9.53
C ASN A 676 -13.43 34.49 -8.64
N HIS A 677 -14.54 34.03 -8.05
CA HIS A 677 -14.63 32.80 -7.26
C HIS A 677 -15.54 31.80 -7.99
N THR A 678 -15.10 30.56 -8.12
CA THR A 678 -15.88 29.49 -8.75
C THR A 678 -15.86 28.23 -7.90
N TRP A 679 -17.05 27.67 -7.65
CA TRP A 679 -17.25 26.40 -6.98
C TRP A 679 -17.85 25.39 -7.93
N ILE A 680 -17.10 24.32 -8.18
CA ILE A 680 -17.51 23.17 -8.98
C ILE A 680 -17.92 22.07 -8.03
N TYR A 681 -19.21 21.77 -7.98
CA TYR A 681 -19.74 20.76 -7.08
C TYR A 681 -20.04 19.45 -7.81
N ASN A 682 -19.46 18.40 -7.24
CA ASN A 682 -19.69 17.03 -7.63
C ASN A 682 -20.34 16.25 -6.49
N HIS A 683 -21.62 15.93 -6.67
CA HIS A 683 -22.43 15.12 -5.76
C HIS A 683 -21.76 13.81 -5.36
N TYR A 684 -21.92 13.45 -4.07
CA TYR A 684 -21.61 12.13 -3.54
C TYR A 684 -22.47 11.02 -4.17
N ILE A 685 -23.76 11.30 -4.40
CA ILE A 685 -24.68 10.41 -5.12
C ILE A 685 -24.40 10.52 -6.63
N ASP A 686 -24.21 9.39 -7.31
CA ASP A 686 -23.86 9.39 -8.74
C ASP A 686 -25.09 9.30 -9.64
N LYS A 687 -26.01 8.37 -9.34
CA LYS A 687 -27.19 8.11 -10.18
C LYS A 687 -28.46 8.01 -9.36
N VAL A 688 -29.59 8.29 -9.99
CA VAL A 688 -30.92 8.14 -9.39
C VAL A 688 -31.82 7.45 -10.40
N LYS A 689 -32.44 6.35 -9.99
CA LYS A 689 -33.50 5.70 -10.74
C LYS A 689 -34.84 6.30 -10.33
N VAL A 690 -35.56 6.81 -11.31
CA VAL A 690 -36.91 7.37 -11.13
C VAL A 690 -37.84 6.75 -12.17
N GLY A 691 -39.03 6.34 -11.77
CA GLY A 691 -40.05 5.82 -12.69
C GLY A 691 -40.80 6.90 -13.47
N GLY A 692 -40.22 8.09 -13.63
CA GLY A 692 -40.87 9.28 -14.16
C GLY A 692 -40.01 10.02 -15.18
N LYS A 693 -40.65 10.90 -15.97
CA LYS A 693 -39.99 11.61 -17.08
C LYS A 693 -38.98 12.68 -16.65
N TYR A 694 -39.14 13.21 -15.44
CA TYR A 694 -38.36 14.34 -14.94
C TYR A 694 -37.73 14.03 -13.59
N LEU A 695 -36.46 14.42 -13.43
CA LEU A 695 -35.79 14.49 -12.14
C LEU A 695 -35.61 15.95 -11.77
N THR A 696 -36.04 16.34 -10.56
CA THR A 696 -35.77 17.66 -10.01
C THR A 696 -34.71 17.55 -8.92
N LEU A 697 -33.63 18.32 -9.06
CA LEU A 697 -32.57 18.47 -8.08
C LEU A 697 -32.73 19.83 -7.40
N LEU A 698 -32.80 19.83 -6.08
CA LEU A 698 -32.86 21.03 -5.25
C LEU A 698 -31.66 21.05 -4.31
N SER A 699 -30.94 22.17 -4.26
CA SER A 699 -29.80 22.37 -3.38
C SER A 699 -29.83 23.75 -2.72
N HIS A 700 -29.39 23.82 -1.46
CA HIS A 700 -29.15 25.05 -0.72
C HIS A 700 -27.64 25.17 -0.46
N TRP A 701 -27.05 26.25 -0.95
CA TRP A 701 -25.64 26.54 -0.81
C TRP A 701 -25.43 27.61 0.25
N MET A 702 -24.76 27.25 1.34
CA MET A 702 -24.33 28.22 2.34
C MET A 702 -23.03 28.87 1.90
N PHE A 703 -22.91 30.17 2.15
CA PHE A 703 -21.73 30.94 1.81
C PHE A 703 -21.15 31.63 3.04
N GLY A 704 -19.83 31.68 3.14
CA GLY A 704 -19.15 32.47 4.15
C GLY A 704 -19.38 33.98 3.94
N PRO A 705 -19.15 34.81 4.97
CA PRO A 705 -19.39 36.26 4.91
C PRO A 705 -18.69 37.00 3.76
N ASN A 706 -17.60 36.43 3.24
CA ASN A 706 -16.75 37.05 2.22
C ASN A 706 -16.98 36.49 0.79
N GLU A 707 -17.82 35.47 0.63
CA GLU A 707 -17.94 34.75 -0.64
C GLU A 707 -18.96 35.38 -1.60
N MET A 708 -20.02 35.98 -1.06
CA MET A 708 -21.09 36.62 -1.83
C MET A 708 -21.62 37.87 -1.11
N ALA A 709 -21.92 38.91 -1.87
CA ALA A 709 -22.56 40.13 -1.37
C ALA A 709 -23.63 40.65 -2.33
N ALA A 710 -24.52 41.51 -1.82
CA ALA A 710 -25.47 42.25 -2.65
C ALA A 710 -24.75 42.99 -3.79
N GLY A 711 -25.31 42.92 -4.99
CA GLY A 711 -24.72 43.50 -6.20
C GLY A 711 -23.72 42.60 -6.95
N ASP A 712 -23.29 41.46 -6.37
CA ASP A 712 -22.43 40.52 -7.09
C ASP A 712 -23.17 39.86 -8.27
N GLN A 713 -22.46 39.64 -9.37
CA GLN A 713 -22.96 38.94 -10.56
C GLN A 713 -22.64 37.46 -10.46
N ILE A 714 -23.68 36.64 -10.43
CA ILE A 714 -23.58 35.18 -10.28
C ILE A 714 -24.03 34.50 -11.55
N THR A 715 -23.25 33.50 -11.98
CA THR A 715 -23.62 32.57 -13.04
C THR A 715 -23.58 31.15 -12.51
N ILE A 716 -24.63 30.38 -12.82
CA ILE A 716 -24.71 28.97 -12.48
C ILE A 716 -24.86 28.16 -13.75
N ILE A 717 -24.04 27.13 -13.90
CA ILE A 717 -23.99 26.24 -15.06
C ILE A 717 -24.12 24.80 -14.60
N VAL A 718 -25.03 24.07 -15.25
CA VAL A 718 -25.24 22.64 -15.06
C VAL A 718 -24.58 21.90 -16.22
N THR A 719 -23.62 21.03 -15.92
CA THR A 719 -22.88 20.28 -16.93
C THR A 719 -23.06 18.79 -16.74
N GLN A 720 -23.38 18.07 -17.82
CA GLN A 720 -23.54 16.62 -17.78
C GLN A 720 -22.17 15.93 -17.72
N ARG A 721 -22.01 14.94 -16.83
CA ARG A 721 -20.72 14.25 -16.61
C ARG A 721 -20.36 13.21 -17.68
N TYR A 722 -21.36 12.67 -18.37
CA TYR A 722 -21.19 11.63 -19.39
C TYR A 722 -21.95 12.03 -20.66
N TYR A 723 -21.56 11.44 -21.80
CA TYR A 723 -22.30 11.51 -23.06
C TYR A 723 -23.61 10.72 -22.95
N ASN A 724 -24.52 11.20 -22.10
CA ASN A 724 -25.84 10.64 -21.91
C ASN A 724 -26.87 11.55 -22.59
N GLU A 725 -28.02 10.99 -22.90
CA GLU A 725 -29.15 11.68 -23.52
C GLU A 725 -29.91 12.61 -22.55
N GLN A 726 -29.33 12.99 -21.41
CA GLN A 726 -29.92 13.88 -20.42
C GLN A 726 -29.78 15.34 -20.82
N LEU A 727 -30.83 16.12 -20.55
CA LEU A 727 -30.87 17.55 -20.79
C LEU A 727 -31.45 18.27 -19.58
N THR A 728 -30.78 19.35 -19.18
CA THR A 728 -31.34 20.29 -18.21
C THR A 728 -32.36 21.18 -18.92
N LYS A 729 -33.64 21.02 -18.55
CA LYS A 729 -34.77 21.71 -19.16
C LYS A 729 -34.91 23.14 -18.63
N ILE A 730 -34.81 23.29 -17.31
CA ILE A 730 -34.97 24.56 -16.62
C ILE A 730 -34.05 24.62 -15.42
N CYS A 731 -33.44 25.78 -15.21
CA CYS A 731 -32.70 26.15 -14.01
C CYS A 731 -33.47 27.24 -13.27
N GLY A 732 -33.39 27.24 -11.94
CA GLY A 732 -34.01 28.25 -11.11
C GLY A 732 -33.22 28.55 -9.85
N VAL A 733 -33.34 29.80 -9.40
CA VAL A 733 -32.62 30.33 -8.25
C VAL A 733 -33.56 31.10 -7.32
N ASN A 734 -33.32 30.96 -6.02
CA ASN A 734 -33.86 31.84 -5.00
C ASN A 734 -32.79 32.18 -3.97
N VAL A 735 -32.62 33.46 -3.67
CA VAL A 735 -31.68 33.95 -2.65
C VAL A 735 -32.35 33.87 -1.27
N VAL A 736 -31.62 33.40 -0.26
CA VAL A 736 -32.13 33.22 1.12
C VAL A 736 -31.42 34.20 2.05
N TYR A 737 -32.22 34.95 2.81
CA TYR A 737 -31.77 35.93 3.79
C TYR A 737 -32.12 35.47 5.20
N ASP A 738 -31.24 35.81 6.14
CA ASP A 738 -31.41 35.59 7.57
C ASP A 738 -32.44 36.60 8.11
N ASP A 739 -33.56 36.11 8.66
CA ASP A 739 -34.71 36.92 9.05
C ASP A 739 -34.50 37.74 10.33
N GLY A 740 -33.32 37.65 10.96
CA GLY A 740 -32.88 38.53 12.05
C GLY A 740 -33.69 38.41 13.34
N LYS A 741 -34.66 37.50 13.41
CA LYS A 741 -35.44 37.21 14.62
C LYS A 741 -34.70 36.20 15.47
N ILE A 742 -33.66 36.65 16.16
CA ILE A 742 -33.12 35.91 17.30
C ILE A 742 -34.11 36.11 18.45
N GLU A 743 -35.01 35.14 18.68
CA GLU A 743 -35.56 34.98 20.03
C GLU A 743 -34.38 34.61 20.93
N GLU A 744 -34.18 35.36 22.02
CA GLU A 744 -32.95 35.42 22.81
C GLU A 744 -32.50 34.09 23.49
N GLU A 745 -33.13 32.95 23.18
CA GLU A 745 -32.83 31.64 23.75
C GLU A 745 -32.78 30.45 22.74
N GLU A 746 -32.90 30.65 21.42
CA GLU A 746 -32.79 29.53 20.46
C GLU A 746 -31.35 29.28 19.96
N ASP A 747 -30.83 28.06 20.18
CA ASP A 747 -29.58 27.55 19.61
C ASP A 747 -29.51 27.79 18.08
N ASP A 748 -28.33 28.18 17.54
CA ASP A 748 -28.10 28.27 16.09
C ASP A 748 -28.40 26.91 15.45
N VAL A 749 -29.58 26.77 14.85
CA VAL A 749 -30.12 25.52 14.28
C VAL A 749 -29.18 24.94 13.21
N LEU A 750 -28.44 25.80 12.50
CA LEU A 750 -27.44 25.39 11.51
C LEU A 750 -26.02 25.30 12.10
N GLY A 751 -25.84 25.53 13.39
CA GLY A 751 -24.56 25.58 14.08
C GLY A 751 -23.74 24.31 13.96
N TYR A 752 -24.39 23.13 14.00
CA TYR A 752 -23.76 21.84 13.73
C TYR A 752 -23.14 21.80 12.33
N TYR A 753 -23.91 22.14 11.31
CA TYR A 753 -23.48 22.13 9.91
C TYR A 753 -22.38 23.18 9.65
N LYS A 754 -22.52 24.38 10.22
CA LYS A 754 -21.51 25.46 10.16
C LYS A 754 -20.20 25.13 10.89
N SER A 755 -20.16 24.08 11.71
CA SER A 755 -18.95 23.67 12.46
C SER A 755 -17.95 22.85 11.63
N TRP A 756 -18.39 22.32 10.49
CA TRP A 756 -17.56 21.51 9.60
C TRP A 756 -16.47 22.36 8.93
N ASN A 757 -15.28 21.78 8.75
CA ASN A 757 -14.13 22.51 8.18
C ASN A 757 -14.27 22.82 6.70
N HIS A 758 -14.53 21.77 5.93
CA HIS A 758 -14.42 21.80 4.48
C HIS A 758 -15.74 22.26 3.85
N ILE A 759 -16.22 23.42 4.28
CA ILE A 759 -17.44 24.04 3.77
C ILE A 759 -17.11 25.34 3.02
N ILE A 760 -18.01 25.81 2.16
CA ILE A 760 -17.85 27.11 1.50
C ILE A 760 -17.82 28.23 2.56
N GLY A 761 -16.75 29.03 2.56
CA GLY A 761 -16.45 30.01 3.61
C GLY A 761 -15.60 29.48 4.77
N GLY A 762 -15.27 28.18 4.77
CA GLY A 762 -14.32 27.52 5.66
C GLY A 762 -12.97 27.26 4.96
N ASP A 763 -12.32 26.15 5.30
CA ASP A 763 -11.04 25.76 4.69
C ASP A 763 -11.26 24.78 3.52
N LEU A 764 -11.20 25.33 2.30
CA LEU A 764 -11.27 24.58 1.04
C LEU A 764 -9.92 24.48 0.33
N SER A 765 -8.79 24.75 0.99
CA SER A 765 -7.45 24.71 0.37
C SER A 765 -7.15 23.37 -0.33
N ALA A 766 -7.60 22.26 0.26
CA ALA A 766 -7.39 20.92 -0.29
C ALA A 766 -8.20 20.65 -1.59
N PHE A 767 -9.24 21.43 -1.86
CA PHE A 767 -10.11 21.33 -3.03
C PHE A 767 -9.78 22.34 -4.12
N GLN A 768 -8.73 23.13 -3.93
CA GLN A 768 -8.37 24.17 -4.87
C GLN A 768 -7.79 23.57 -6.15
N TYR A 769 -8.51 23.73 -7.26
CA TYR A 769 -8.13 23.24 -8.58
C TYR A 769 -7.21 24.25 -9.29
N THR A 770 -7.61 25.52 -9.35
CA THR A 770 -6.79 26.65 -9.78
C THR A 770 -6.95 27.84 -8.83
N THR A 771 -6.31 28.97 -9.10
CA THR A 771 -6.43 30.16 -8.24
C THR A 771 -7.89 30.60 -8.13
N ARG A 772 -8.48 30.49 -6.91
CA ARG A 772 -9.89 30.83 -6.62
C ARG A 772 -10.96 29.97 -7.31
N GLU A 773 -10.57 28.79 -7.80
CA GLU A 773 -11.48 27.79 -8.34
C GLU A 773 -11.39 26.52 -7.47
N TYR A 774 -12.53 26.06 -6.96
CA TYR A 774 -12.61 24.95 -6.01
C TYR A 774 -13.44 23.81 -6.61
N PHE A 775 -12.85 22.61 -6.64
CA PHE A 775 -13.52 21.39 -7.07
C PHE A 775 -13.97 20.57 -5.86
N LEU A 776 -15.23 20.74 -5.49
CA LEU A 776 -15.86 20.13 -4.33
C LEU A 776 -16.32 18.72 -4.69
N SER A 777 -15.50 17.71 -4.34
CA SER A 777 -15.84 16.31 -4.55
C SER A 777 -15.27 15.44 -3.44
N ASN A 778 -16.15 14.69 -2.78
CA ASN A 778 -15.77 13.74 -1.73
C ASN A 778 -14.86 12.61 -2.24
N MET A 779 -14.74 12.39 -3.56
CA MET A 779 -13.77 11.45 -4.14
C MET A 779 -12.31 11.76 -3.77
N HIS A 780 -11.98 13.02 -3.43
CA HIS A 780 -10.64 13.42 -3.00
C HIS A 780 -10.23 12.78 -1.67
N PHE A 781 -11.20 12.42 -0.83
CA PHE A 781 -10.94 11.73 0.44
C PHE A 781 -10.79 10.22 0.30
N PHE A 782 -11.21 9.66 -0.85
CA PHE A 782 -11.48 8.23 -1.01
C PHE A 782 -10.63 7.53 -2.08
N ASP A 783 -9.90 8.27 -2.93
CA ASP A 783 -9.07 7.70 -4.00
C ASP A 783 -7.63 8.21 -3.92
N GLY A 784 -6.79 7.51 -3.14
CA GLY A 784 -5.34 7.75 -3.09
C GLY A 784 -4.58 7.34 -4.36
N SER A 785 -5.25 6.72 -5.35
CA SER A 785 -4.59 6.13 -6.53
C SER A 785 -4.61 7.03 -7.77
N ARG A 786 -5.61 7.92 -7.92
CA ARG A 786 -5.79 8.73 -9.15
C ARG A 786 -5.30 10.18 -9.06
N TYR A 787 -5.13 10.73 -7.86
CA TYR A 787 -4.72 12.13 -7.67
C TYR A 787 -3.47 12.23 -6.79
N LYS A 788 -2.37 11.60 -7.24
CA LYS A 788 -1.08 11.57 -6.53
C LYS A 788 -0.33 12.91 -6.46
N GLU A 789 -0.88 14.00 -7.00
CA GLU A 789 -0.16 15.29 -7.04
C GLU A 789 -0.38 16.16 -5.79
N LYS A 790 -1.39 15.87 -4.95
CA LYS A 790 -1.54 16.47 -3.61
C LYS A 790 -2.17 15.46 -2.65
N GLU A 791 -1.46 15.07 -1.59
CA GLU A 791 -2.05 14.33 -0.47
C GLU A 791 -3.13 15.21 0.18
N VAL A 792 -4.40 14.95 -0.15
CA VAL A 792 -5.53 15.65 0.47
C VAL A 792 -5.80 15.01 1.83
N SER A 793 -5.34 15.69 2.89
CA SER A 793 -5.65 15.27 4.24
C SER A 793 -6.98 15.83 4.72
N PHE A 794 -7.85 14.96 5.24
CA PHE A 794 -9.10 15.37 5.87
C PHE A 794 -8.88 15.90 7.30
N GLN A 795 -9.54 17.00 7.64
CA GLN A 795 -9.69 17.49 9.02
C GLN A 795 -11.16 17.72 9.33
N ALA A 796 -11.74 16.98 10.28
CA ALA A 796 -13.18 17.00 10.53
C ALA A 796 -13.76 18.35 11.00
N PHE A 797 -13.07 19.07 11.89
CA PHE A 797 -13.64 20.25 12.58
C PHE A 797 -12.71 21.46 12.68
N SER A 798 -13.32 22.65 12.71
CA SER A 798 -12.63 23.94 12.79
C SER A 798 -11.87 24.13 14.10
N GLN A 799 -10.59 24.48 13.99
CA GLN A 799 -9.84 25.12 15.06
C GLN A 799 -10.42 26.53 15.28
N LYS A 800 -11.61 26.65 15.89
CA LYS A 800 -12.05 27.97 16.38
C LYS A 800 -10.98 28.48 17.36
N LYS A 801 -10.32 29.59 17.01
CA LYS A 801 -9.59 30.40 18.00
C LYS A 801 -10.56 30.66 19.14
N SER A 802 -10.19 30.20 20.34
CA SER A 802 -10.88 30.54 21.59
C SER A 802 -11.22 32.03 21.53
N ARG A 803 -12.52 32.35 21.48
CA ARG A 803 -12.98 33.69 21.85
C ARG A 803 -12.47 33.88 23.26
N ARG A 804 -11.59 34.88 23.45
CA ARG A 804 -11.20 35.37 24.77
C ARG A 804 -12.48 35.56 25.56
N LEU A 805 -12.74 34.66 26.51
CA LEU A 805 -13.64 34.95 27.62
C LEU A 805 -13.04 36.17 28.29
N GLY A 806 -13.72 37.31 28.13
CA GLY A 806 -13.39 38.51 28.86
C GLY A 806 -13.42 38.17 30.34
N HIS A 807 -12.32 38.49 31.02
CA HIS A 807 -12.35 38.64 32.46
C HIS A 807 -13.45 39.64 32.82
N ALA A 808 -14.41 39.19 33.61
CA ALA A 808 -15.22 40.03 34.47
C ALA A 808 -15.22 39.39 35.86
N SER A 809 -14.46 40.05 36.75
CA SER A 809 -14.43 40.00 38.22
C SER A 809 -14.85 38.71 38.93
#